data_AF-A0A5C5ZB47-F1
#
_entry.id   AF-A0A5C5ZB47-F1
#
_cell.length_a   1.000
_cell.length_b   1.000
_cell.length_c   1.000
_cell.angle_alpha   90.00
_cell.angle_beta   90.00
_cell.angle_gamma   90.00
#
_symmetry.space_group_name_H-M   'P 1'
#
loop_
_entity.id
_entity.type
_entity.pdbx_description
1 polymer ?
#
loop_
_entity_poly.entity_id
_entity_poly.type
_entity_poly.pdbx_seq_one_letter_code
_entity_poly.pdbx_strand_id
1 'polypeptide(L)'
;MTQSLPVPAFFSGLICILAACQSVHAAEEYDVYLMAGQSNMDGRGLVSELPADQQATFDSATIFYRNEKRSSDVWKNLAAGFSIPPKYKGEFPSPTFGPEIGFTRSMLQRDPKRNIALIKGSQGGTSLRADWKPGKKGVVESQGPQYRDFIETIRIATKQLRDRGDRFTFRGLLWHQGESDSKSGTETYGRRLKEFIARIREDVETPDLPVVVGEVFDNGNRDNVRTAIQAVAQQSPTVELVSSEGTTTSDPGTHFDAKSQLLLGQRYADAITKLDTTIPSKKVSTLGQQSHADRPNVLFIAIDDLNDWQGALKGHPQAKTPHMDRLFKQGMLFTNAHCAQAVCTASRNSILSGIHPTSSGWYSSTKAMRATYAQVMGDHVMLPQHFRDNGYQTLTAGKIFHQGASDYSDRTSDFWDEVAPEYKVPQHLKERGDGYGGTKFYPFPKNGAQMSRHYGKDYEDGNSLAWGALDREDMPHGKMYDELIADWAVNRIAEEHEKPFFLAVGFVRPHVPFTAPREFFEKYDADQVQIPNVPVDEMSDIPLMGKSIAYGRLKGGDHNAVVNLSDNYWREMVLGYLACVCFVDAQIGKVITALENSEHSRNTIIVLWSDHGQHLGEKHHWRKQSLWEESTRVPLFFKTPGLTSAGKRSSQVVSLLDLYPTLIELCKLPPALRLEGESLVPLLRDPTATREKPVLCSWYYGNHAVRSNDWRYILYRDGTEELYDHRSDSGEHNNLAGAPEYAHVIKQHKQWIPRHSALPAGTTQWKEDQLDRRIREWKDNHSVPMWLK
;
A
#
# COMPACT_ATOMS: atom_id res chain seq x y z
N MET A 1 -54.83 68.09 -7.34
CA MET A 1 -53.74 68.75 -6.58
C MET A 1 -53.75 68.10 -5.20
N THR A 2 -52.67 67.59 -4.60
CA THR A 2 -51.25 67.53 -5.00
C THR A 2 -50.55 66.44 -4.15
N GLN A 3 -49.50 65.82 -4.72
CA GLN A 3 -48.16 65.49 -4.13
C GLN A 3 -47.94 65.69 -2.61
N SER A 4 -47.08 64.94 -1.89
CA SER A 4 -45.92 64.09 -2.28
C SER A 4 -45.42 63.16 -1.14
N LEU A 5 -44.51 62.21 -1.50
CA LEU A 5 -43.71 61.27 -0.67
C LEU A 5 -42.75 61.96 0.33
N PRO A 6 -42.19 61.24 1.35
CA PRO A 6 -40.93 60.48 1.18
C PRO A 6 -40.81 59.09 1.90
N VAL A 7 -39.72 58.36 1.59
CA VAL A 7 -39.29 56.99 1.99
C VAL A 7 -37.91 57.10 2.68
N PRO A 8 -37.53 56.33 3.75
CA PRO A 8 -37.04 54.92 3.70
C PRO A 8 -37.40 54.07 4.98
N ALA A 9 -36.87 52.87 5.34
CA ALA A 9 -35.71 52.07 4.87
C ALA A 9 -35.75 50.54 5.25
N PHE A 10 -35.02 49.71 4.49
CA PHE A 10 -34.22 48.50 4.87
C PHE A 10 -34.83 47.10 5.24
N PHE A 11 -34.36 46.08 4.48
CA PHE A 11 -34.13 44.62 4.77
C PHE A 11 -35.35 43.68 5.02
N SER A 12 -35.74 42.78 4.07
CA SER A 12 -35.25 41.39 3.76
C SER A 12 -35.67 40.30 4.77
N GLY A 13 -36.16 39.09 4.46
CA GLY A 13 -36.43 38.35 3.20
C GLY A 13 -37.01 36.94 3.52
N LEU A 14 -37.02 35.98 2.58
CA LEU A 14 -37.50 34.55 2.69
C LEU A 14 -39.05 34.38 2.82
N ILE A 15 -39.74 33.34 2.32
CA ILE A 15 -39.39 32.15 1.50
C ILE A 15 -40.63 31.75 0.65
N CYS A 16 -40.41 31.20 -0.56
CA CYS A 16 -41.37 30.35 -1.26
C CYS A 16 -40.78 28.95 -1.42
N ILE A 17 -41.57 27.89 -1.17
CA ILE A 17 -41.24 26.52 -1.54
C ILE A 17 -42.38 25.97 -2.41
N LEU A 18 -42.05 25.62 -3.65
CA LEU A 18 -42.91 24.84 -4.55
C LEU A 18 -42.22 23.49 -4.78
N ALA A 19 -42.96 22.41 -4.57
CA ALA A 19 -42.45 21.05 -4.72
C ALA A 19 -42.35 20.66 -6.20
N ALA A 20 -41.16 20.27 -6.65
CA ALA A 20 -40.95 19.58 -7.92
C ALA A 20 -40.95 18.06 -7.66
N CYS A 21 -42.02 17.38 -8.04
CA CYS A 21 -42.09 15.92 -7.96
C CYS A 21 -41.32 15.31 -9.13
N GLN A 22 -40.09 14.85 -8.90
CA GLN A 22 -39.37 14.02 -9.88
C GLN A 22 -39.89 12.58 -9.80
N SER A 23 -40.32 12.04 -10.94
CA SER A 23 -40.67 10.62 -11.06
C SER A 23 -39.42 9.76 -10.86
N VAL A 24 -39.40 8.96 -9.79
CA VAL A 24 -38.29 8.04 -9.51
C VAL A 24 -38.23 6.97 -10.61
N HIS A 25 -37.15 6.99 -11.40
CA HIS A 25 -36.84 5.92 -12.33
C HIS A 25 -36.46 4.67 -11.50
N ALA A 26 -37.04 3.51 -11.82
CA ALA A 26 -36.67 2.28 -11.14
C ALA A 26 -35.30 1.83 -11.65
N ALA A 27 -34.34 1.64 -10.75
CA ALA A 27 -32.97 1.25 -11.09
C ALA A 27 -32.92 -0.08 -11.85
N GLU A 28 -32.41 -0.06 -13.08
CA GLU A 28 -32.25 -1.26 -13.89
C GLU A 28 -30.88 -1.93 -13.64
N GLU A 29 -30.71 -3.18 -14.12
CA GLU A 29 -29.46 -3.93 -14.01
C GLU A 29 -28.98 -4.39 -15.40
N TYR A 30 -27.85 -3.84 -15.83
CA TYR A 30 -27.32 -4.01 -17.18
C TYR A 30 -26.09 -4.94 -17.24
N ASP A 31 -26.11 -5.89 -18.16
CA ASP A 31 -24.90 -6.58 -18.61
C ASP A 31 -24.20 -5.72 -19.68
N VAL A 32 -23.03 -5.18 -19.33
CA VAL A 32 -22.24 -4.29 -20.20
C VAL A 32 -21.24 -5.09 -21.02
N TYR A 33 -21.31 -4.94 -22.35
CA TYR A 33 -20.33 -5.47 -23.28
C TYR A 33 -19.58 -4.34 -23.99
N LEU A 34 -18.26 -4.44 -23.96
CA LEU A 34 -17.35 -3.51 -24.60
C LEU A 34 -17.12 -3.95 -26.05
N MET A 35 -17.35 -3.07 -27.02
CA MET A 35 -17.18 -3.36 -28.44
C MET A 35 -16.10 -2.46 -29.02
N ALA A 36 -14.93 -3.03 -29.31
CA ALA A 36 -13.74 -2.32 -29.76
C ALA A 36 -13.25 -2.85 -31.12
N GLY A 37 -12.83 -1.97 -32.02
CA GLY A 37 -12.18 -2.42 -33.26
C GLY A 37 -12.20 -1.45 -34.43
N GLN A 38 -12.01 -2.02 -35.61
CA GLN A 38 -11.79 -1.27 -36.85
C GLN A 38 -13.04 -1.31 -37.75
N SER A 39 -12.83 -1.31 -39.07
CA SER A 39 -13.83 -1.11 -40.13
C SER A 39 -14.99 -2.11 -40.14
N ASN A 40 -14.80 -3.32 -39.62
CA ASN A 40 -15.85 -4.32 -39.48
C ASN A 40 -16.61 -4.23 -38.15
N MET A 41 -15.98 -3.73 -37.07
CA MET A 41 -16.69 -3.39 -35.85
C MET A 41 -17.57 -2.14 -36.07
N ASP A 42 -17.07 -1.14 -36.81
CA ASP A 42 -17.84 0.03 -37.27
C ASP A 42 -19.20 -0.38 -37.86
N GLY A 43 -19.19 -1.37 -38.75
CA GLY A 43 -20.38 -1.95 -39.35
C GLY A 43 -20.58 -1.54 -40.81
N ARG A 44 -20.70 -2.56 -41.67
CA ARG A 44 -20.79 -2.41 -43.14
C ARG A 44 -21.96 -3.16 -43.78
N GLY A 45 -22.73 -3.91 -42.99
CA GLY A 45 -23.94 -4.57 -43.47
C GLY A 45 -25.01 -3.53 -43.78
N LEU A 46 -25.70 -3.62 -44.92
CA LEU A 46 -26.73 -2.65 -45.28
C LEU A 46 -28.02 -2.92 -44.50
N VAL A 47 -28.60 -1.89 -43.88
CA VAL A 47 -29.87 -2.01 -43.14
C VAL A 47 -31.02 -2.44 -44.07
N SER A 48 -30.96 -2.04 -45.35
CA SER A 48 -31.92 -2.46 -46.39
C SER A 48 -31.89 -3.95 -46.72
N GLU A 49 -30.86 -4.69 -46.30
CA GLU A 49 -30.74 -6.14 -46.48
C GLU A 49 -31.32 -6.93 -45.27
N LEU A 50 -31.73 -6.22 -44.20
CA LEU A 50 -32.39 -6.83 -43.05
C LEU A 50 -33.90 -6.96 -43.27
N PRO A 51 -34.53 -8.08 -42.89
CA PRO A 51 -35.98 -8.19 -42.74
C PRO A 51 -36.57 -7.07 -41.86
N ALA A 52 -37.84 -6.68 -42.07
CA ALA A 52 -38.43 -5.53 -41.39
C ALA A 52 -38.52 -5.69 -39.85
N ASP A 53 -38.83 -6.90 -39.38
CA ASP A 53 -38.76 -7.31 -37.97
C ASP A 53 -37.33 -7.22 -37.41
N GLN A 54 -36.33 -7.30 -38.28
CA GLN A 54 -34.92 -7.17 -37.96
C GLN A 54 -34.35 -5.75 -38.11
N GLN A 55 -35.18 -4.75 -38.43
CA GLN A 55 -34.79 -3.33 -38.39
C GLN A 55 -35.26 -2.62 -37.11
N ALA A 56 -36.16 -3.25 -36.34
CA ALA A 56 -36.75 -2.70 -35.14
C ALA A 56 -35.75 -2.46 -33.98
N THR A 57 -36.14 -1.56 -33.09
CA THR A 57 -35.47 -1.25 -31.83
C THR A 57 -35.59 -2.42 -30.84
N PHE A 58 -34.57 -2.63 -30.01
CA PHE A 58 -34.63 -3.55 -28.87
C PHE A 58 -35.09 -2.81 -27.61
N ASP A 59 -36.11 -3.33 -26.92
CA ASP A 59 -36.60 -2.74 -25.66
C ASP A 59 -35.62 -2.96 -24.49
N SER A 60 -35.05 -4.15 -24.39
CA SER A 60 -34.08 -4.53 -23.34
C SER A 60 -32.61 -4.40 -23.77
N ALA A 61 -32.29 -3.59 -24.80
CA ALA A 61 -30.90 -3.32 -25.15
C ALA A 61 -30.63 -1.88 -25.55
N THR A 62 -29.56 -1.33 -25.01
CA THR A 62 -29.13 0.06 -25.19
C THR A 62 -27.68 0.14 -25.65
N ILE A 63 -27.30 1.20 -26.36
CA ILE A 63 -25.97 1.42 -26.89
C ILE A 63 -25.48 2.85 -26.58
N PHE A 64 -24.20 2.96 -26.29
CA PHE A 64 -23.46 4.20 -26.11
C PHE A 64 -22.23 4.22 -27.02
N TYR A 65 -22.01 5.35 -27.70
CA TYR A 65 -20.84 5.60 -28.54
C TYR A 65 -20.61 7.11 -28.65
N ARG A 66 -19.36 7.56 -28.71
CA ARG A 66 -19.02 8.98 -28.84
C ARG A 66 -18.79 9.37 -30.29
N ASN A 67 -19.27 10.56 -30.65
CA ASN A 67 -19.03 11.21 -31.93
C ASN A 67 -19.09 12.72 -31.68
N GLU A 68 -17.94 13.33 -31.46
CA GLU A 68 -17.78 14.73 -31.01
C GLU A 68 -18.48 15.75 -31.92
N LYS A 69 -18.71 15.40 -33.20
CA LYS A 69 -19.37 16.28 -34.18
C LYS A 69 -20.90 16.24 -34.12
N ARG A 70 -21.46 15.35 -33.30
CA ARG A 70 -22.90 15.00 -33.30
C ARG A 70 -23.50 14.85 -31.90
N SER A 71 -22.75 15.21 -30.85
CA SER A 71 -23.18 15.17 -29.45
C SER A 71 -23.87 13.85 -29.07
N SER A 72 -23.30 12.71 -29.50
CA SER A 72 -23.92 11.39 -29.34
C SER A 72 -23.70 10.75 -27.96
N ASP A 73 -23.18 11.53 -27.00
CA ASP A 73 -22.78 11.14 -25.66
C ASP A 73 -24.01 10.93 -24.75
N VAL A 74 -24.98 10.13 -25.21
CA VAL A 74 -26.20 9.71 -24.50
C VAL A 74 -26.55 8.27 -24.87
N TRP A 75 -27.05 7.51 -23.89
CA TRP A 75 -27.59 6.16 -24.13
C TRP A 75 -28.82 6.19 -25.05
N LYS A 76 -28.92 5.22 -25.96
CA LYS A 76 -30.05 5.05 -26.89
C LYS A 76 -30.42 3.58 -27.00
N ASN A 77 -31.71 3.27 -27.07
CA ASN A 77 -32.15 1.91 -27.39
C ASN A 77 -31.51 1.47 -28.72
N LEU A 78 -30.98 0.25 -28.74
CA LEU A 78 -30.26 -0.28 -29.89
C LEU A 78 -31.24 -0.51 -31.05
N ALA A 79 -30.88 -0.07 -32.25
CA ALA A 79 -31.57 -0.41 -33.49
C ALA A 79 -30.55 -0.45 -34.65
N ALA A 80 -30.92 -1.09 -35.75
CA ALA A 80 -30.08 -1.12 -36.95
C ALA A 80 -29.85 0.32 -37.47
N GLY A 81 -28.60 0.67 -37.75
CA GLY A 81 -28.22 2.02 -38.19
C GLY A 81 -28.02 3.07 -37.09
N PHE A 82 -28.30 2.77 -35.81
CA PHE A 82 -27.95 3.70 -34.70
C PHE A 82 -26.53 3.52 -34.16
N SER A 83 -25.83 2.46 -34.55
CA SER A 83 -24.38 2.36 -34.37
C SER A 83 -23.67 2.98 -35.57
N ILE A 84 -23.08 4.17 -35.41
CA ILE A 84 -22.58 4.97 -36.54
C ILE A 84 -21.04 5.02 -36.57
N PRO A 85 -20.40 4.65 -37.70
CA PRO A 85 -18.96 4.87 -37.91
C PRO A 85 -18.58 6.35 -37.78
N PRO A 86 -17.50 6.74 -37.08
CA PRO A 86 -17.15 8.15 -36.81
C PRO A 86 -17.01 9.04 -38.06
N LYS A 87 -16.81 8.44 -39.24
CA LYS A 87 -16.64 9.13 -40.54
C LYS A 87 -17.94 9.37 -41.31
N TYR A 88 -19.08 8.83 -40.86
CA TYR A 88 -20.37 8.99 -41.55
C TYR A 88 -20.92 10.42 -41.45
N LYS A 89 -21.45 10.95 -42.55
CA LYS A 89 -21.89 12.35 -42.68
C LYS A 89 -23.38 12.55 -43.00
N GLY A 90 -24.14 11.49 -43.27
CA GLY A 90 -25.58 11.57 -43.61
C GLY A 90 -26.49 11.71 -42.39
N GLU A 91 -27.80 11.61 -42.60
CA GLU A 91 -28.83 11.68 -41.54
C GLU A 91 -28.89 10.38 -40.71
N PHE A 92 -29.59 10.38 -39.57
CA PHE A 92 -29.79 9.17 -38.76
C PHE A 92 -31.16 8.54 -39.08
N PRO A 93 -31.28 7.19 -39.10
CA PRO A 93 -30.25 6.17 -38.92
C PRO A 93 -29.24 6.07 -40.08
N SER A 94 -28.04 5.53 -39.79
CA SER A 94 -27.07 5.08 -40.80
C SER A 94 -27.68 4.03 -41.72
N PRO A 95 -27.32 4.00 -43.02
CA PRO A 95 -27.65 2.89 -43.90
C PRO A 95 -26.89 1.60 -43.56
N THR A 96 -25.93 1.61 -42.62
CA THR A 96 -25.16 0.42 -42.21
C THR A 96 -25.28 0.06 -40.74
N PHE A 97 -25.09 -1.23 -40.43
CA PHE A 97 -24.99 -1.80 -39.08
C PHE A 97 -23.77 -2.74 -38.96
N GLY A 98 -23.36 -3.03 -37.74
CA GLY A 98 -22.25 -3.92 -37.38
C GLY A 98 -22.67 -5.15 -36.55
N PRO A 99 -21.71 -5.84 -35.91
CA PRO A 99 -21.97 -7.11 -35.23
C PRO A 99 -22.87 -6.94 -34.00
N GLU A 100 -23.08 -5.72 -33.49
CA GLU A 100 -23.96 -5.44 -32.34
C GLU A 100 -25.39 -5.98 -32.52
N ILE A 101 -25.92 -5.96 -33.74
CA ILE A 101 -27.29 -6.41 -34.01
C ILE A 101 -27.41 -7.93 -33.90
N GLY A 102 -26.46 -8.68 -34.48
CA GLY A 102 -26.43 -10.14 -34.38
C GLY A 102 -26.09 -10.63 -32.98
N PHE A 103 -25.21 -9.89 -32.28
CA PHE A 103 -24.81 -10.15 -30.90
C PHE A 103 -26.00 -10.02 -29.95
N THR A 104 -26.66 -8.85 -29.92
CA THR A 104 -27.80 -8.61 -29.04
C THR A 104 -28.96 -9.57 -29.29
N ARG A 105 -29.28 -9.90 -30.56
CA ARG A 105 -30.29 -10.93 -30.85
C ARG A 105 -29.95 -12.26 -30.22
N SER A 106 -28.73 -12.73 -30.41
CA SER A 106 -28.29 -14.04 -29.94
C SER A 106 -28.27 -14.10 -28.41
N MET A 107 -27.86 -13.01 -27.76
CA MET A 107 -27.88 -12.90 -26.30
C MET A 107 -29.32 -12.87 -25.74
N LEU A 108 -30.20 -12.03 -26.28
CA LEU A 108 -31.61 -11.94 -25.84
C LEU A 108 -32.44 -13.19 -26.19
N GLN A 109 -32.09 -13.92 -27.26
CA GLN A 109 -32.71 -15.22 -27.57
C GLN A 109 -32.39 -16.28 -26.51
N ARG A 110 -31.21 -16.17 -25.86
CA ARG A 110 -30.77 -17.09 -24.80
C ARG A 110 -31.32 -16.71 -23.42
N ASP A 111 -31.35 -15.41 -23.12
CA ASP A 111 -31.91 -14.88 -21.88
C ASP A 111 -32.73 -13.61 -22.15
N PRO A 112 -34.03 -13.74 -22.46
CA PRO A 112 -34.91 -12.59 -22.79
C PRO A 112 -35.16 -11.62 -21.63
N LYS A 113 -34.63 -11.88 -20.42
CA LYS A 113 -34.88 -11.07 -19.22
C LYS A 113 -33.72 -10.14 -18.86
N ARG A 114 -32.59 -10.21 -19.57
CA ARG A 114 -31.43 -9.35 -19.31
C ARG A 114 -31.53 -8.03 -20.05
N ASN A 115 -31.22 -6.94 -19.36
CA ASN A 115 -30.95 -5.67 -20.02
C ASN A 115 -29.49 -5.65 -20.48
N ILE A 116 -29.27 -5.39 -21.77
CA ILE A 116 -27.94 -5.39 -22.38
C ILE A 116 -27.50 -3.96 -22.66
N ALA A 117 -26.30 -3.59 -22.23
CA ALA A 117 -25.70 -2.29 -22.51
C ALA A 117 -24.43 -2.46 -23.36
N LEU A 118 -24.40 -1.86 -24.54
CA LEU A 118 -23.25 -1.91 -25.43
C LEU A 118 -22.47 -0.60 -25.37
N ILE A 119 -21.19 -0.65 -25.01
CA ILE A 119 -20.30 0.53 -25.11
C ILE A 119 -19.38 0.29 -26.30
N LYS A 120 -19.58 1.06 -27.37
CA LYS A 120 -18.86 0.85 -28.64
C LYS A 120 -17.91 2.00 -28.94
N GLY A 121 -16.65 1.66 -29.20
CA GLY A 121 -15.67 2.51 -29.84
C GLY A 121 -15.11 1.77 -31.05
N SER A 122 -15.22 2.36 -32.23
CA SER A 122 -14.65 1.76 -33.43
C SER A 122 -14.29 2.82 -34.45
N GLN A 123 -13.28 2.55 -35.27
CA GLN A 123 -12.94 3.43 -36.40
C GLN A 123 -12.16 2.71 -37.50
N GLY A 124 -12.71 2.63 -38.70
CA GLY A 124 -12.05 2.08 -39.88
C GLY A 124 -10.79 2.83 -40.30
N GLY A 125 -9.78 2.08 -40.75
CA GLY A 125 -8.46 2.59 -41.13
C GLY A 125 -7.51 2.90 -39.97
N THR A 126 -7.84 2.49 -38.74
CA THR A 126 -6.98 2.61 -37.55
C THR A 126 -6.28 1.29 -37.25
N SER A 127 -5.25 1.28 -36.41
CA SER A 127 -4.39 0.10 -36.15
C SER A 127 -4.07 -0.09 -34.67
N LEU A 128 -3.83 -1.34 -34.26
CA LEU A 128 -3.37 -1.68 -32.92
C LEU A 128 -1.97 -1.12 -32.61
N ARG A 129 -1.17 -0.86 -33.66
CA ARG A 129 0.18 -0.29 -33.52
C ARG A 129 0.19 1.18 -33.07
N ALA A 130 -0.72 1.99 -33.60
CA ALA A 130 -0.65 3.45 -33.48
C ALA A 130 -1.86 4.05 -32.77
N ASP A 131 -3.04 3.49 -33.02
CA ASP A 131 -4.32 4.13 -32.70
C ASP A 131 -4.99 3.52 -31.48
N TRP A 132 -4.90 2.19 -31.35
CA TRP A 132 -5.41 1.41 -30.21
C TRP A 132 -4.32 0.98 -29.22
N LYS A 133 -3.12 1.58 -29.31
CA LYS A 133 -2.03 1.30 -28.36
C LYS A 133 -2.38 1.84 -26.95
N PRO A 134 -2.25 1.05 -25.88
CA PRO A 134 -2.37 1.49 -24.49
C PRO A 134 -1.48 2.66 -24.07
N GLY A 135 -0.31 2.81 -24.69
CA GLY A 135 0.70 3.78 -24.26
C GLY A 135 1.45 3.33 -22.99
N LYS A 136 2.28 4.21 -22.44
CA LYS A 136 2.90 4.04 -21.13
C LYS A 136 1.88 4.38 -20.04
N LYS A 137 1.77 3.54 -19.00
CA LYS A 137 0.96 3.79 -17.80
C LYS A 137 1.28 5.19 -17.23
N GLY A 138 0.25 5.97 -16.93
CA GLY A 138 0.37 7.34 -16.42
C GLY A 138 0.71 8.44 -17.43
N VAL A 139 0.89 8.14 -18.73
CA VAL A 139 1.25 9.14 -19.76
C VAL A 139 0.22 9.15 -20.88
N VAL A 140 -0.84 9.96 -20.72
CA VAL A 140 -2.01 10.03 -21.61
C VAL A 140 -1.61 10.35 -23.06
N GLU A 141 -0.60 11.20 -23.26
CA GLU A 141 -0.06 11.61 -24.57
C GLU A 141 0.55 10.44 -25.35
N SER A 142 1.01 9.40 -24.65
CA SER A 142 1.65 8.24 -25.26
C SER A 142 0.64 7.21 -25.78
N GLN A 143 -0.61 7.28 -25.32
CA GLN A 143 -1.72 6.43 -25.77
C GLN A 143 -2.07 6.71 -27.23
N GLY A 144 -2.62 5.72 -27.91
CA GLY A 144 -3.22 5.93 -29.22
C GLY A 144 -4.54 6.70 -29.11
N PRO A 145 -4.91 7.55 -30.10
CA PRO A 145 -6.12 8.36 -30.03
C PRO A 145 -7.42 7.55 -29.86
N GLN A 146 -7.51 6.36 -30.46
CA GLN A 146 -8.70 5.51 -30.36
C GLN A 146 -8.77 4.78 -29.01
N TYR A 147 -7.61 4.36 -28.48
CA TYR A 147 -7.54 3.81 -27.13
C TYR A 147 -8.07 4.83 -26.11
N ARG A 148 -7.55 6.07 -26.17
CA ARG A 148 -7.95 7.16 -25.28
C ARG A 148 -9.44 7.49 -25.41
N ASP A 149 -9.94 7.63 -26.64
CA ASP A 149 -11.34 7.95 -26.90
C ASP A 149 -12.30 6.83 -26.43
N PHE A 150 -11.89 5.56 -26.54
CA PHE A 150 -12.67 4.43 -26.07
C PHE A 150 -12.72 4.34 -24.54
N ILE A 151 -11.61 4.55 -23.83
CA ILE A 151 -11.61 4.63 -22.37
C ILE A 151 -12.48 5.79 -21.88
N GLU A 152 -12.40 6.95 -22.53
CA GLU A 152 -13.27 8.09 -22.21
C GLU A 152 -14.77 7.79 -22.51
N THR A 153 -15.04 7.06 -23.58
CA THR A 153 -16.38 6.55 -23.91
C THR A 153 -16.92 5.64 -22.81
N ILE A 154 -16.12 4.69 -22.31
CA ILE A 154 -16.49 3.82 -21.18
C ILE A 154 -16.73 4.63 -19.91
N ARG A 155 -15.87 5.61 -19.63
CA ARG A 155 -15.98 6.49 -18.45
C ARG A 155 -17.30 7.27 -18.45
N ILE A 156 -17.65 7.91 -19.57
CA ILE A 156 -18.88 8.70 -19.69
C ILE A 156 -20.12 7.80 -19.69
N ALA A 157 -20.10 6.70 -20.46
CA ALA A 157 -21.21 5.75 -20.55
C ALA A 157 -21.59 5.17 -19.17
N THR A 158 -20.59 4.69 -18.43
CA THR A 158 -20.79 4.12 -17.09
C THR A 158 -21.13 5.19 -16.06
N LYS A 159 -20.66 6.44 -16.21
CA LYS A 159 -21.12 7.55 -15.38
C LYS A 159 -22.62 7.78 -15.57
N GLN A 160 -23.13 7.79 -16.80
CA GLN A 160 -24.56 7.97 -17.06
C GLN A 160 -25.44 6.81 -16.60
N LEU A 161 -24.93 5.57 -16.53
CA LEU A 161 -25.62 4.47 -15.85
C LEU A 161 -25.73 4.80 -14.34
N ARG A 162 -24.61 5.10 -13.68
CA ARG A 162 -24.60 5.47 -12.25
C ARG A 162 -25.46 6.69 -11.91
N ASP A 163 -25.42 7.74 -12.74
CA ASP A 163 -26.18 8.99 -12.57
C ASP A 163 -27.70 8.75 -12.68
N ARG A 164 -28.15 7.71 -13.41
CA ARG A 164 -29.55 7.28 -13.50
C ARG A 164 -29.97 6.35 -12.34
N GLY A 165 -29.02 5.90 -11.52
CA GLY A 165 -29.23 4.89 -10.49
C GLY A 165 -29.11 3.45 -11.00
N ASP A 166 -28.76 3.23 -12.26
CA ASP A 166 -28.63 1.90 -12.85
C ASP A 166 -27.40 1.15 -12.31
N ARG A 167 -27.55 -0.16 -12.11
CA ARG A 167 -26.47 -1.08 -11.79
C ARG A 167 -25.96 -1.72 -13.08
N PHE A 168 -24.67 -2.06 -13.14
CA PHE A 168 -24.12 -2.77 -14.29
C PHE A 168 -22.95 -3.70 -13.94
N THR A 169 -22.72 -4.70 -14.80
CA THR A 169 -21.56 -5.61 -14.72
C THR A 169 -20.87 -5.69 -16.08
N PHE A 170 -19.55 -5.52 -16.15
CA PHE A 170 -18.79 -5.80 -17.36
C PHE A 170 -18.74 -7.31 -17.63
N ARG A 171 -19.33 -7.75 -18.75
CA ARG A 171 -19.41 -9.17 -19.13
C ARG A 171 -18.44 -9.58 -20.22
N GLY A 172 -17.91 -8.64 -20.98
CA GLY A 172 -16.89 -8.98 -21.97
C GLY A 172 -16.37 -7.83 -22.80
N LEU A 173 -15.23 -8.09 -23.46
CA LEU A 173 -14.66 -7.27 -24.53
C LEU A 173 -14.70 -8.03 -25.85
N LEU A 174 -15.35 -7.45 -26.85
CA LEU A 174 -15.34 -7.92 -28.22
C LEU A 174 -14.34 -7.06 -29.00
N TRP A 175 -13.18 -7.62 -29.33
CA TRP A 175 -12.19 -6.99 -30.21
C TRP A 175 -12.32 -7.54 -31.63
N HIS A 176 -12.27 -6.68 -32.65
CA HIS A 176 -12.25 -7.11 -34.05
C HIS A 176 -11.12 -6.44 -34.85
N GLN A 177 -10.31 -7.28 -35.50
CA GLN A 177 -9.22 -6.90 -36.40
C GLN A 177 -9.73 -6.04 -37.58
N GLY A 178 -8.86 -5.22 -38.19
CA GLY A 178 -9.13 -4.62 -39.50
C GLY A 178 -7.90 -4.59 -40.41
N GLU A 179 -8.05 -4.03 -41.60
CA GLU A 179 -7.04 -4.18 -42.66
C GLU A 179 -5.73 -3.45 -42.36
N SER A 180 -5.75 -2.40 -41.54
CA SER A 180 -4.57 -1.56 -41.23
C SER A 180 -3.55 -2.27 -40.32
N ASP A 181 -3.94 -3.35 -39.64
CA ASP A 181 -3.06 -4.17 -38.83
C ASP A 181 -2.10 -5.05 -39.66
N SER A 182 -2.41 -5.32 -40.93
CA SER A 182 -1.63 -6.13 -41.89
C SER A 182 -0.12 -5.81 -41.91
N LYS A 183 0.25 -4.57 -41.60
CA LYS A 183 1.64 -4.07 -41.51
C LYS A 183 2.37 -4.49 -40.22
N SER A 184 1.88 -5.48 -39.48
CA SER A 184 2.49 -6.01 -38.25
C SER A 184 2.88 -7.48 -38.43
N GLY A 185 4.12 -7.83 -38.08
CA GLY A 185 4.54 -9.22 -37.96
C GLY A 185 3.88 -9.92 -36.76
N THR A 186 3.77 -11.24 -36.84
CA THR A 186 2.99 -12.12 -35.93
C THR A 186 3.27 -11.85 -34.45
N GLU A 187 4.52 -12.02 -34.02
CA GLU A 187 4.94 -11.81 -32.63
C GLU A 187 4.64 -10.39 -32.13
N THR A 188 4.91 -9.39 -32.97
CA THR A 188 4.71 -7.98 -32.63
C THR A 188 3.22 -7.65 -32.49
N TYR A 189 2.34 -8.23 -33.32
CA TYR A 189 0.90 -8.08 -33.14
C TYR A 189 0.40 -8.79 -31.89
N GLY A 190 0.79 -10.06 -31.70
CA GLY A 190 0.39 -10.86 -30.54
C GLY A 190 0.77 -10.19 -29.21
N ARG A 191 1.98 -9.62 -29.11
CA ARG A 191 2.40 -8.84 -27.95
C ARG A 191 1.50 -7.61 -27.72
N ARG A 192 1.21 -6.82 -28.76
CA ARG A 192 0.33 -5.64 -28.64
C ARG A 192 -1.11 -6.01 -28.29
N LEU A 193 -1.61 -7.14 -28.77
CA LEU A 193 -2.95 -7.62 -28.45
C LEU A 193 -3.06 -8.07 -27.00
N LYS A 194 -2.04 -8.76 -26.48
CA LYS A 194 -1.94 -9.06 -25.04
C LYS A 194 -1.84 -7.78 -24.19
N GLU A 195 -1.03 -6.81 -24.62
CA GLU A 195 -0.88 -5.49 -23.97
C GLU A 195 -2.21 -4.72 -23.94
N PHE A 196 -2.94 -4.68 -25.06
CA PHE A 196 -4.27 -4.08 -25.18
C PHE A 196 -5.31 -4.77 -24.28
N ILE A 197 -5.38 -6.11 -24.30
CA ILE A 197 -6.31 -6.89 -23.46
C ILE A 197 -6.02 -6.66 -21.97
N ALA A 198 -4.75 -6.72 -21.56
CA ALA A 198 -4.35 -6.47 -20.19
C ALA A 198 -4.70 -5.03 -19.76
N ARG A 199 -4.47 -4.03 -20.62
CA ARG A 199 -4.80 -2.65 -20.31
C ARG A 199 -6.31 -2.40 -20.23
N ILE A 200 -7.13 -2.94 -21.13
CA ILE A 200 -8.59 -2.79 -21.01
C ILE A 200 -9.08 -3.41 -19.70
N ARG A 201 -8.57 -4.59 -19.31
CA ARG A 201 -8.89 -5.25 -18.03
C ARG A 201 -8.51 -4.40 -16.80
N GLU A 202 -7.37 -3.71 -16.87
CA GLU A 202 -6.92 -2.75 -15.85
C GLU A 202 -7.83 -1.51 -15.81
N ASP A 203 -8.08 -0.87 -16.96
CA ASP A 203 -8.85 0.38 -17.07
C ASP A 203 -10.36 0.19 -16.81
N VAL A 204 -10.87 -1.06 -16.78
CA VAL A 204 -12.26 -1.40 -16.36
C VAL A 204 -12.33 -2.28 -15.11
N GLU A 205 -11.22 -2.36 -14.35
CA GLU A 205 -11.13 -3.04 -13.04
C GLU A 205 -11.63 -4.50 -13.03
N THR A 206 -11.51 -5.21 -14.16
CA THR A 206 -12.03 -6.58 -14.32
C THR A 206 -10.91 -7.51 -14.83
N PRO A 207 -10.03 -8.04 -13.96
CA PRO A 207 -8.82 -8.79 -14.36
C PRO A 207 -9.10 -10.03 -15.21
N ASP A 208 -10.21 -10.71 -14.95
CA ASP A 208 -10.64 -11.93 -15.66
C ASP A 208 -11.68 -11.64 -16.76
N LEU A 209 -11.86 -10.38 -17.19
CA LEU A 209 -12.88 -10.00 -18.20
C LEU A 209 -12.79 -10.92 -19.42
N PRO A 210 -13.85 -11.68 -19.75
CA PRO A 210 -13.88 -12.51 -20.94
C PRO A 210 -13.62 -11.67 -22.19
N VAL A 211 -12.68 -12.07 -23.03
CA VAL A 211 -12.38 -11.38 -24.30
C VAL A 211 -12.68 -12.31 -25.46
N VAL A 212 -13.30 -11.77 -26.51
CA VAL A 212 -13.42 -12.47 -27.78
C VAL A 212 -12.72 -11.66 -28.85
N VAL A 213 -11.78 -12.30 -29.55
CA VAL A 213 -10.97 -11.69 -30.62
C VAL A 213 -11.42 -12.22 -31.98
N GLY A 214 -11.81 -11.32 -32.88
CA GLY A 214 -12.28 -11.64 -34.22
C GLY A 214 -11.22 -11.37 -35.29
N GLU A 215 -11.07 -12.30 -36.22
CA GLU A 215 -10.18 -12.20 -37.38
C GLU A 215 -10.94 -11.81 -38.66
N VAL A 216 -10.33 -10.94 -39.50
CA VAL A 216 -10.80 -10.71 -40.86
C VAL A 216 -10.29 -11.79 -41.82
N PHE A 217 -10.93 -11.92 -42.97
CA PHE A 217 -10.57 -12.90 -44.00
C PHE A 217 -9.08 -12.97 -44.31
N ASP A 218 -8.63 -14.21 -44.54
CA ASP A 218 -7.40 -14.49 -45.25
C ASP A 218 -7.53 -13.99 -46.71
N ASN A 219 -6.53 -13.21 -47.12
CA ASN A 219 -6.31 -12.80 -48.50
C ASN A 219 -4.81 -12.72 -48.82
N GLY A 220 -4.00 -13.56 -48.17
CA GLY A 220 -2.53 -13.62 -48.27
C GLY A 220 -1.76 -12.41 -47.72
N ASN A 221 -2.45 -11.37 -47.23
CA ASN A 221 -1.85 -10.13 -46.72
C ASN A 221 -2.02 -9.95 -45.20
N ARG A 222 -2.62 -10.93 -44.50
CA ARG A 222 -3.08 -10.76 -43.09
C ARG A 222 -2.77 -11.95 -42.20
N ASP A 223 -2.12 -12.96 -42.75
CA ASP A 223 -1.87 -14.29 -42.19
C ASP A 223 -1.06 -14.18 -40.89
N ASN A 224 -0.09 -13.26 -40.86
CA ASN A 224 0.69 -12.92 -39.66
C ASN A 224 -0.19 -12.43 -38.50
N VAL A 225 -1.19 -11.60 -38.80
CA VAL A 225 -2.11 -11.03 -37.80
C VAL A 225 -3.15 -12.08 -37.37
N ARG A 226 -3.69 -12.86 -38.32
CA ARG A 226 -4.58 -14.01 -38.04
C ARG A 226 -3.89 -15.02 -37.12
N THR A 227 -2.70 -15.46 -37.48
CA THR A 227 -1.85 -16.37 -36.67
C THR A 227 -1.62 -15.81 -35.26
N ALA A 228 -1.37 -14.50 -35.14
CA ALA A 228 -1.18 -13.86 -33.85
C ALA A 228 -2.44 -13.84 -32.98
N ILE A 229 -3.60 -13.54 -33.58
CA ILE A 229 -4.91 -13.55 -32.90
C ILE A 229 -5.24 -14.97 -32.39
N GLN A 230 -5.08 -15.97 -33.28
CA GLN A 230 -5.29 -17.38 -32.96
C GLN A 230 -4.37 -17.85 -31.83
N ALA A 231 -3.08 -17.50 -31.88
CA ALA A 231 -2.12 -17.82 -30.82
C ALA A 231 -2.44 -17.12 -29.49
N VAL A 232 -2.97 -15.90 -29.49
CA VAL A 232 -3.40 -15.21 -28.26
C VAL A 232 -4.61 -15.91 -27.62
N ALA A 233 -5.60 -16.32 -28.41
CA ALA A 233 -6.74 -17.08 -27.91
C ALA A 233 -6.34 -18.45 -27.37
N GLN A 234 -5.53 -19.22 -28.12
CA GLN A 234 -5.05 -20.54 -27.67
C GLN A 234 -4.22 -20.50 -26.38
N GLN A 235 -3.56 -19.38 -26.08
CA GLN A 235 -2.68 -19.23 -24.91
C GLN A 235 -3.38 -18.66 -23.67
N SER A 236 -4.68 -18.37 -23.71
CA SER A 236 -5.38 -17.76 -22.58
C SER A 236 -6.77 -18.37 -22.33
N PRO A 237 -7.06 -18.91 -21.13
CA PRO A 237 -8.35 -19.51 -20.81
C PRO A 237 -9.50 -18.49 -20.69
N THR A 238 -9.19 -17.19 -20.82
CA THR A 238 -10.16 -16.08 -20.75
C THR A 238 -10.26 -15.32 -22.08
N VAL A 239 -9.74 -15.89 -23.19
CA VAL A 239 -9.79 -15.31 -24.54
C VAL A 239 -10.26 -16.35 -25.57
N GLU A 240 -11.35 -16.08 -26.29
CA GLU A 240 -11.86 -16.95 -27.37
C GLU A 240 -11.70 -16.32 -28.76
N LEU A 241 -11.69 -17.17 -29.79
CA LEU A 241 -11.56 -16.76 -31.19
C LEU A 241 -12.92 -16.75 -31.89
N VAL A 242 -13.21 -15.68 -32.63
CA VAL A 242 -14.26 -15.67 -33.66
C VAL A 242 -13.61 -15.70 -35.05
N SER A 243 -13.72 -16.84 -35.72
CA SER A 243 -13.22 -16.99 -37.09
C SER A 243 -14.13 -16.31 -38.12
N SER A 244 -13.51 -15.87 -39.22
CA SER A 244 -14.20 -15.42 -40.44
C SER A 244 -14.56 -16.55 -41.41
N GLU A 245 -14.22 -17.80 -41.12
CA GLU A 245 -14.54 -18.94 -42.01
C GLU A 245 -16.04 -19.05 -42.31
N GLY A 246 -16.40 -19.21 -43.59
CA GLY A 246 -17.80 -19.34 -44.03
C GLY A 246 -18.64 -18.05 -44.01
N THR A 247 -18.02 -16.88 -43.77
CA THR A 247 -18.66 -15.57 -44.00
C THR A 247 -18.55 -15.15 -45.49
N THR A 248 -18.94 -13.93 -45.83
CA THR A 248 -18.86 -13.29 -47.16
C THR A 248 -18.59 -11.77 -47.02
N THR A 249 -18.05 -11.13 -48.07
CA THR A 249 -17.72 -9.69 -48.07
C THR A 249 -18.45 -8.91 -49.15
N SER A 250 -18.73 -7.63 -48.88
CA SER A 250 -19.29 -6.66 -49.83
C SER A 250 -18.22 -5.99 -50.72
N ASP A 251 -16.94 -6.25 -50.44
CA ASP A 251 -15.78 -5.76 -51.21
C ASP A 251 -14.73 -6.89 -51.40
N PRO A 252 -13.52 -6.64 -51.96
CA PRO A 252 -12.47 -7.64 -52.17
C PRO A 252 -11.85 -8.25 -50.89
N GLY A 253 -12.64 -8.99 -50.11
CA GLY A 253 -12.19 -9.76 -48.95
C GLY A 253 -11.78 -8.91 -47.75
N THR A 254 -12.43 -7.75 -47.51
CA THR A 254 -12.09 -6.87 -46.37
C THR A 254 -13.30 -6.55 -45.49
N HIS A 255 -14.42 -6.14 -46.06
CA HIS A 255 -15.60 -5.70 -45.31
C HIS A 255 -16.75 -6.71 -45.40
N PHE A 256 -17.24 -7.19 -44.25
CA PHE A 256 -18.32 -8.18 -44.20
C PHE A 256 -19.67 -7.59 -44.66
N ASP A 257 -20.43 -8.39 -45.41
CA ASP A 257 -21.81 -8.06 -45.83
C ASP A 257 -22.83 -8.18 -44.67
N ALA A 258 -24.10 -7.83 -44.90
CA ALA A 258 -25.12 -7.86 -43.83
C ALA A 258 -25.31 -9.25 -43.22
N LYS A 259 -25.34 -10.29 -44.04
CA LYS A 259 -25.46 -11.69 -43.57
C LYS A 259 -24.29 -12.05 -42.65
N SER A 260 -23.09 -11.62 -43.00
CA SER A 260 -21.86 -11.92 -42.28
C SER A 260 -21.69 -11.08 -41.02
N GLN A 261 -22.16 -9.84 -41.00
CA GLN A 261 -22.24 -9.00 -39.79
C GLN A 261 -23.16 -9.65 -38.74
N LEU A 262 -24.33 -10.17 -39.16
CA LEU A 262 -25.21 -10.94 -38.26
C LEU A 262 -24.53 -12.21 -37.75
N LEU A 263 -23.92 -13.01 -38.64
CA LEU A 263 -23.23 -14.25 -38.28
C LEU A 263 -22.05 -14.02 -37.33
N LEU A 264 -21.26 -12.96 -37.53
CA LEU A 264 -20.19 -12.58 -36.61
C LEU A 264 -20.73 -12.15 -35.26
N GLY A 265 -21.80 -11.35 -35.23
CA GLY A 265 -22.50 -11.01 -33.99
C GLY A 265 -22.96 -12.25 -33.21
N GLN A 266 -23.55 -13.23 -33.90
CA GLN A 266 -23.93 -14.51 -33.30
C GLN A 266 -22.70 -15.26 -32.76
N ARG A 267 -21.63 -15.41 -33.56
CA ARG A 267 -20.39 -16.06 -33.11
C ARG A 267 -19.74 -15.37 -31.90
N TYR A 268 -19.83 -14.05 -31.81
CA TYR A 268 -19.39 -13.28 -30.63
C TYR A 268 -20.22 -13.62 -29.39
N ALA A 269 -21.54 -13.75 -29.52
CA ALA A 269 -22.41 -14.19 -28.42
C ALA A 269 -22.12 -15.65 -28.04
N ASP A 270 -21.91 -16.54 -29.01
CA ASP A 270 -21.53 -17.93 -28.79
C ASP A 270 -20.22 -18.03 -27.98
N ALA A 271 -19.18 -17.32 -28.41
CA ALA A 271 -17.86 -17.32 -27.78
C ALA A 271 -17.85 -16.69 -26.37
N ILE A 272 -18.56 -15.57 -26.15
CA ILE A 272 -18.56 -14.92 -24.83
C ILE A 272 -19.31 -15.77 -23.79
N THR A 273 -20.43 -16.42 -24.18
CA THR A 273 -21.17 -17.32 -23.29
C THR A 273 -20.42 -18.62 -23.02
N LYS A 274 -19.60 -19.11 -23.96
CA LYS A 274 -18.69 -20.23 -23.72
C LYS A 274 -17.74 -19.92 -22.55
N LEU A 275 -17.07 -18.77 -22.58
CA LEU A 275 -16.19 -18.32 -21.48
C LEU A 275 -16.91 -18.21 -20.13
N ASP A 276 -18.15 -17.68 -20.12
CA ASP A 276 -19.00 -17.52 -18.93
C ASP A 276 -19.43 -18.86 -18.30
N THR A 277 -19.34 -19.97 -19.04
CA THR A 277 -19.69 -21.33 -18.57
C THR A 277 -18.49 -22.23 -18.25
N THR A 278 -17.31 -21.96 -18.82
CA THR A 278 -16.10 -22.78 -18.59
C THR A 278 -15.24 -22.32 -17.42
N ILE A 279 -15.35 -21.05 -17.00
CA ILE A 279 -14.69 -20.56 -15.79
C ILE A 279 -15.58 -20.98 -14.61
N PRO A 280 -15.09 -21.80 -13.65
CA PRO A 280 -15.90 -22.13 -12.49
C PRO A 280 -16.27 -20.86 -11.76
N SER A 281 -17.57 -20.64 -11.57
CA SER A 281 -18.06 -19.60 -10.67
C SER A 281 -17.67 -19.96 -9.23
N LYS A 282 -16.41 -19.65 -8.86
CA LYS A 282 -16.18 -19.04 -7.56
C LYS A 282 -17.30 -18.03 -7.43
N LYS A 283 -18.12 -18.18 -6.38
CA LYS A 283 -19.10 -17.17 -6.04
C LYS A 283 -18.32 -15.88 -5.86
N VAL A 284 -18.31 -15.06 -6.91
CA VAL A 284 -18.27 -13.62 -6.77
C VAL A 284 -19.43 -13.37 -5.85
N SER A 285 -19.13 -13.23 -4.56
CA SER A 285 -20.05 -12.61 -3.65
C SER A 285 -20.50 -11.37 -4.36
N THR A 286 -21.81 -11.19 -4.51
CA THR A 286 -22.40 -9.91 -4.88
C THR A 286 -22.03 -8.93 -3.78
N LEU A 287 -20.78 -8.44 -3.85
CA LEU A 287 -20.47 -7.06 -3.65
C LEU A 287 -21.34 -6.34 -4.68
N GLY A 288 -22.61 -6.09 -4.29
CA GLY A 288 -23.19 -4.83 -4.69
C GLY A 288 -22.16 -3.77 -4.33
N GLN A 289 -22.09 -2.71 -5.13
CA GLN A 289 -21.42 -1.49 -4.70
C GLN A 289 -22.24 -0.87 -3.56
N GLN A 290 -22.15 -1.52 -2.40
CA GLN A 290 -21.81 -0.87 -1.15
C GLN A 290 -20.95 0.36 -1.50
N SER A 291 -21.51 1.51 -1.17
CA SER A 291 -21.03 2.83 -1.51
C SER A 291 -19.58 3.06 -1.03
N HIS A 292 -18.97 4.19 -1.38
CA HIS A 292 -17.68 4.57 -0.77
C HIS A 292 -17.73 4.59 0.77
N ALA A 293 -18.91 4.72 1.40
CA ALA A 293 -19.10 4.65 2.84
C ALA A 293 -18.93 3.24 3.47
N ASP A 294 -18.74 2.20 2.66
CA ASP A 294 -18.66 0.80 3.10
C ASP A 294 -17.23 0.19 3.05
N ARG A 295 -16.25 0.92 2.51
CA ARG A 295 -14.83 0.62 2.72
C ARG A 295 -14.35 1.39 3.95
N PRO A 296 -13.63 0.74 4.88
CA PRO A 296 -13.18 1.42 6.09
C PRO A 296 -12.02 2.38 5.80
N ASN A 297 -12.03 3.53 6.48
CA ASN A 297 -10.85 4.40 6.62
C ASN A 297 -9.73 3.65 7.35
N VAL A 298 -8.49 4.12 7.22
CA VAL A 298 -7.33 3.61 7.96
C VAL A 298 -6.61 4.76 8.63
N LEU A 299 -6.47 4.67 9.96
CA LEU A 299 -5.55 5.47 10.76
C LEU A 299 -4.32 4.61 11.09
N PHE A 300 -3.19 4.93 10.44
CA PHE A 300 -1.94 4.15 10.49
C PHE A 300 -0.90 4.91 11.32
N ILE A 301 -0.84 4.61 12.62
CA ILE A 301 0.02 5.29 13.60
C ILE A 301 1.35 4.55 13.69
N ALA A 302 2.43 5.23 13.32
CA ALA A 302 3.81 4.76 13.48
C ALA A 302 4.49 5.51 14.64
N ILE A 303 5.29 4.81 15.42
CA ILE A 303 6.07 5.37 16.53
C ILE A 303 7.53 4.93 16.35
N ASP A 304 8.48 5.82 16.63
CA ASP A 304 9.91 5.64 16.31
C ASP A 304 10.72 5.27 17.56
N ASP A 305 11.46 4.16 17.52
CA ASP A 305 12.20 3.57 18.66
C ASP A 305 11.32 3.17 19.88
N LEU A 306 10.02 2.93 19.72
CA LEU A 306 9.17 2.49 20.84
C LEU A 306 9.31 0.98 21.08
N ASN A 307 9.93 0.61 22.21
CA ASN A 307 10.04 -0.76 22.71
C ASN A 307 8.72 -1.22 23.37
N ASP A 308 8.73 -2.35 24.06
CA ASP A 308 7.55 -2.98 24.67
C ASP A 308 7.22 -2.51 26.09
N TRP A 309 7.80 -1.39 26.56
CA TRP A 309 7.67 -0.93 27.95
C TRP A 309 6.26 -0.50 28.40
N GLN A 310 5.28 -0.41 27.51
CA GLN A 310 3.95 0.12 27.83
C GLN A 310 3.20 -0.77 28.85
N GLY A 311 2.36 -0.15 29.69
CA GLY A 311 1.67 -0.83 30.80
C GLY A 311 0.86 -2.06 30.35
N ALA A 312 0.21 -1.98 29.19
CA ALA A 312 -0.52 -3.11 28.62
C ALA A 312 0.38 -4.29 28.23
N LEU A 313 1.64 -4.09 27.86
CA LEU A 313 2.58 -5.18 27.56
C LEU A 313 3.23 -5.76 28.82
N LYS A 314 3.00 -5.13 29.99
CA LYS A 314 3.63 -5.46 31.28
C LYS A 314 5.16 -5.30 31.27
N GLY A 315 5.66 -4.34 30.47
CA GLY A 315 7.06 -3.96 30.48
C GLY A 315 7.39 -3.09 31.70
N HIS A 316 8.08 -1.97 31.49
CA HIS A 316 8.63 -1.17 32.58
C HIS A 316 7.57 -0.66 33.57
N PRO A 317 7.69 -0.94 34.89
CA PRO A 317 6.62 -0.71 35.87
C PRO A 317 6.28 0.77 36.09
N GLN A 318 7.19 1.68 35.70
CA GLN A 318 6.98 3.13 35.82
C GLN A 318 6.46 3.78 34.52
N ALA A 319 6.31 3.05 33.41
CA ALA A 319 5.81 3.63 32.16
C ALA A 319 4.38 4.20 32.31
N LYS A 320 4.18 5.46 31.87
CA LYS A 320 2.91 6.17 32.01
C LYS A 320 2.24 6.35 30.66
N THR A 321 1.46 5.34 30.26
CA THR A 321 0.85 5.22 28.92
C THR A 321 -0.68 5.12 28.93
N PRO A 322 -1.41 5.99 29.67
CA PRO A 322 -2.86 5.85 29.85
C PRO A 322 -3.67 5.88 28.54
N HIS A 323 -3.22 6.57 27.49
CA HIS A 323 -3.96 6.67 26.23
C HIS A 323 -3.78 5.43 25.36
N MET A 324 -2.55 4.93 25.21
CA MET A 324 -2.27 3.64 24.56
C MET A 324 -2.89 2.49 25.34
N ASP A 325 -2.77 2.46 26.67
CA ASP A 325 -3.37 1.40 27.51
C ASP A 325 -4.91 1.40 27.45
N ARG A 326 -5.53 2.58 27.22
CA ARG A 326 -6.97 2.69 26.90
C ARG A 326 -7.28 2.15 25.51
N LEU A 327 -6.50 2.55 24.49
CA LEU A 327 -6.68 2.10 23.11
C LEU A 327 -6.53 0.58 22.98
N PHE A 328 -5.49 -0.01 23.59
CA PHE A 328 -5.21 -1.45 23.57
C PHE A 328 -6.33 -2.29 24.19
N LYS A 329 -7.17 -1.71 25.06
CA LYS A 329 -8.39 -2.36 25.59
C LYS A 329 -9.57 -2.34 24.61
N GLN A 330 -9.49 -1.65 23.46
CA GLN A 330 -10.58 -1.51 22.49
C GLN A 330 -10.47 -2.44 21.26
N GLY A 331 -9.45 -3.29 21.17
CA GLY A 331 -9.21 -4.15 20.01
C GLY A 331 -8.29 -5.33 20.29
N MET A 332 -7.47 -5.70 19.31
CA MET A 332 -6.47 -6.77 19.37
C MET A 332 -5.07 -6.21 19.61
N LEU A 333 -4.46 -6.56 20.74
CA LEU A 333 -3.04 -6.31 21.02
C LEU A 333 -2.22 -7.58 20.71
N PHE A 334 -1.25 -7.47 19.79
CA PHE A 334 -0.26 -8.52 19.56
C PHE A 334 0.89 -8.30 20.54
N THR A 335 1.15 -9.27 21.41
CA THR A 335 2.15 -9.15 22.48
C THR A 335 3.53 -9.68 22.08
N ASN A 336 3.67 -10.21 20.88
CA ASN A 336 4.85 -10.91 20.36
C ASN A 336 5.11 -10.50 18.89
N ALA A 337 5.11 -9.19 18.63
CA ALA A 337 5.28 -8.63 17.29
C ALA A 337 6.71 -8.14 17.08
N HIS A 338 7.31 -8.42 15.92
CA HIS A 338 8.71 -8.10 15.63
C HIS A 338 8.94 -7.40 14.30
N CYS A 339 9.91 -6.49 14.28
CA CYS A 339 10.40 -5.85 13.06
C CYS A 339 11.20 -6.83 12.17
N ALA A 340 11.21 -6.60 10.86
CA ALA A 340 12.07 -7.34 9.93
C ALA A 340 13.57 -7.08 10.18
N GLN A 341 13.93 -5.89 10.65
CA GLN A 341 15.28 -5.53 11.06
C GLN A 341 15.28 -4.31 11.98
N ALA A 342 16.08 -4.34 13.04
CA ALA A 342 16.13 -3.30 14.08
C ALA A 342 16.89 -2.02 13.67
N VAL A 343 16.50 -1.39 12.55
CA VAL A 343 16.90 -0.01 12.21
C VAL A 343 15.83 0.67 11.34
N CYS A 344 15.50 1.92 11.64
CA CYS A 344 14.35 2.62 11.06
C CYS A 344 14.28 2.51 9.54
N THR A 345 15.40 2.69 8.85
CA THR A 345 15.46 2.68 7.39
C THR A 345 15.04 1.35 6.80
N ALA A 346 15.59 0.24 7.31
CA ALA A 346 15.27 -1.09 6.82
C ALA A 346 13.85 -1.48 7.21
N SER A 347 13.47 -1.30 8.49
CA SER A 347 12.15 -1.71 8.98
C SER A 347 11.02 -1.00 8.25
N ARG A 348 11.05 0.33 8.18
CA ARG A 348 9.99 1.13 7.54
C ARG A 348 9.83 0.81 6.06
N ASN A 349 10.94 0.67 5.32
CA ASN A 349 10.86 0.25 3.92
C ASN A 349 10.41 -1.21 3.77
N SER A 350 10.71 -2.09 4.72
CA SER A 350 10.21 -3.47 4.72
C SER A 350 8.70 -3.54 4.94
N ILE A 351 8.18 -2.75 5.88
CA ILE A 351 6.73 -2.63 6.15
C ILE A 351 5.99 -2.06 4.95
N LEU A 352 6.50 -0.95 4.41
CA LEU A 352 5.85 -0.22 3.32
C LEU A 352 5.98 -0.97 1.98
N SER A 353 7.02 -1.78 1.76
CA SER A 353 7.10 -2.64 0.56
C SER A 353 6.52 -4.03 0.77
N GLY A 354 6.41 -4.52 2.00
CA GLY A 354 6.08 -5.92 2.29
C GLY A 354 7.22 -6.90 1.94
N ILE A 355 8.44 -6.41 1.70
CA ILE A 355 9.62 -7.21 1.29
C ILE A 355 10.70 -7.12 2.39
N HIS A 356 11.23 -8.27 2.82
CA HIS A 356 12.26 -8.36 3.87
C HIS A 356 13.63 -7.81 3.39
N PRO A 357 14.52 -7.32 4.28
CA PRO A 357 15.85 -6.83 3.92
C PRO A 357 16.72 -7.86 3.19
N THR A 358 16.52 -9.16 3.46
CA THR A 358 17.27 -10.25 2.78
C THR A 358 16.82 -10.51 1.35
N SER A 359 15.66 -9.99 0.93
CA SER A 359 15.19 -10.08 -0.45
C SER A 359 15.44 -8.79 -1.23
N SER A 360 15.39 -7.64 -0.55
CA SER A 360 15.59 -6.31 -1.13
C SER A 360 17.05 -5.82 -1.12
N GLY A 361 17.90 -6.34 -0.23
CA GLY A 361 19.23 -5.79 0.04
C GLY A 361 19.22 -4.45 0.78
N TRP A 362 18.05 -4.03 1.29
CA TRP A 362 17.81 -2.70 1.85
C TRP A 362 18.12 -2.62 3.35
N TYR A 363 19.39 -2.83 3.71
CA TYR A 363 19.79 -2.96 5.12
C TYR A 363 20.00 -1.65 5.92
N SER A 364 20.36 -0.51 5.30
CA SER A 364 20.59 0.74 6.08
C SER A 364 20.67 2.04 5.28
N SER A 365 21.19 2.01 4.05
CA SER A 365 21.51 3.22 3.26
C SER A 365 20.34 3.68 2.39
N THR A 366 19.66 4.77 2.77
CA THR A 366 18.61 5.41 1.95
C THR A 366 19.08 5.75 0.54
N LYS A 367 20.34 6.22 0.39
CA LYS A 367 20.94 6.52 -0.91
C LYS A 367 21.00 5.28 -1.82
N ALA A 368 21.39 4.13 -1.25
CA ALA A 368 21.43 2.87 -1.99
C ALA A 368 20.03 2.34 -2.30
N MET A 369 19.08 2.48 -1.37
CA MET A 369 17.67 2.12 -1.58
C MET A 369 17.06 2.91 -2.74
N ARG A 370 17.24 4.24 -2.77
CA ARG A 370 16.83 5.10 -3.91
C ARG A 370 17.42 4.63 -5.23
N ALA A 371 18.75 4.43 -5.26
CA ALA A 371 19.46 4.01 -6.46
C ALA A 371 19.04 2.62 -6.99
N THR A 372 18.49 1.76 -6.12
CA THR A 372 18.03 0.41 -6.48
C THR A 372 16.51 0.26 -6.51
N TYR A 373 15.73 1.34 -6.33
CA TYR A 373 14.27 1.28 -6.19
C TYR A 373 13.59 0.51 -7.32
N ALA A 374 13.85 0.92 -8.58
CA ALA A 374 13.26 0.27 -9.75
C ALA A 374 13.69 -1.20 -9.92
N GLN A 375 14.91 -1.56 -9.50
CA GLN A 375 15.40 -2.94 -9.56
C GLN A 375 14.73 -3.83 -8.51
N VAL A 376 14.58 -3.33 -7.28
CA VAL A 376 14.02 -4.10 -6.16
C VAL A 376 12.51 -4.20 -6.26
N MET A 377 11.81 -3.10 -6.58
CA MET A 377 10.34 -3.08 -6.65
C MET A 377 9.82 -3.67 -7.97
N GLY A 378 10.40 -3.29 -9.12
CA GLY A 378 9.85 -3.64 -10.42
C GLY A 378 8.44 -3.06 -10.59
N ASP A 379 7.46 -3.91 -10.89
CA ASP A 379 6.03 -3.55 -10.96
C ASP A 379 5.32 -3.55 -9.58
N HIS A 380 6.02 -3.90 -8.50
CA HIS A 380 5.47 -3.82 -7.15
C HIS A 380 5.47 -2.39 -6.61
N VAL A 381 4.54 -2.08 -5.71
CA VAL A 381 4.33 -0.72 -5.18
C VAL A 381 4.33 -0.68 -3.66
N MET A 382 4.66 0.48 -3.10
CA MET A 382 4.60 0.71 -1.65
C MET A 382 3.14 0.77 -1.17
N LEU A 383 2.86 0.28 0.05
CA LEU A 383 1.57 0.29 0.73
C LEU A 383 0.74 1.57 0.55
N PRO A 384 1.27 2.80 0.81
CA PRO A 384 0.49 4.02 0.59
C PRO A 384 0.15 4.26 -0.88
N GLN A 385 1.05 3.98 -1.82
CA GLN A 385 0.72 4.02 -3.25
C GLN A 385 -0.36 2.98 -3.60
N HIS A 386 -0.32 1.76 -3.05
CA HIS A 386 -1.36 0.76 -3.31
C HIS A 386 -2.73 1.20 -2.81
N PHE A 387 -2.81 1.87 -1.66
CA PHE A 387 -4.06 2.45 -1.18
C PHE A 387 -4.56 3.56 -2.11
N ARG A 388 -3.67 4.47 -2.50
CA ARG A 388 -3.96 5.58 -3.41
C ARG A 388 -4.47 5.12 -4.78
N ASP A 389 -3.73 4.20 -5.41
CA ASP A 389 -4.03 3.62 -6.73
C ASP A 389 -5.36 2.82 -6.71
N ASN A 390 -5.88 2.47 -5.52
CA ASN A 390 -7.16 1.77 -5.33
C ASN A 390 -8.26 2.63 -4.69
N GLY A 391 -8.16 3.96 -4.83
CA GLY A 391 -9.27 4.89 -4.58
C GLY A 391 -9.37 5.48 -3.18
N TYR A 392 -8.35 5.29 -2.33
CA TYR A 392 -8.26 6.01 -1.06
C TYR A 392 -7.66 7.41 -1.27
N GLN A 393 -8.07 8.38 -0.44
CA GLN A 393 -7.29 9.60 -0.23
C GLN A 393 -6.12 9.28 0.70
N THR A 394 -4.90 9.64 0.31
CA THR A 394 -3.68 9.29 1.07
C THR A 394 -3.07 10.52 1.71
N LEU A 395 -3.02 10.52 3.05
CA LEU A 395 -2.61 11.65 3.88
C LEU A 395 -1.46 11.23 4.82
N THR A 396 -0.43 12.05 4.99
CA THR A 396 0.62 11.76 5.99
C THR A 396 1.14 12.98 6.76
N ALA A 397 1.43 12.75 8.05
CA ALA A 397 2.28 13.62 8.86
C ALA A 397 3.44 12.85 9.51
N GLY A 398 4.59 13.52 9.62
CA GLY A 398 5.73 13.04 10.41
C GLY A 398 6.62 11.99 9.72
N LYS A 399 7.12 11.03 10.51
CA LYS A 399 8.06 9.99 10.09
C LYS A 399 7.31 8.67 9.83
N ILE A 400 6.93 8.44 8.57
CA ILE A 400 6.40 7.14 8.10
C ILE A 400 7.54 6.34 7.46
N PHE A 401 8.18 6.93 6.45
CA PHE A 401 9.49 6.51 5.96
C PHE A 401 10.60 7.06 6.87
N HIS A 402 11.84 6.58 6.75
CA HIS A 402 12.92 7.05 7.63
C HIS A 402 13.20 8.55 7.47
N GLN A 403 13.13 9.08 6.24
CA GLN A 403 13.34 10.50 5.99
C GLN A 403 12.15 11.41 6.33
N GLY A 404 10.95 10.88 6.55
CA GLY A 404 9.75 11.66 6.87
C GLY A 404 8.53 11.06 6.18
N ALA A 405 7.82 11.87 5.41
CA ALA A 405 6.75 11.42 4.52
C ALA A 405 7.25 10.50 3.39
N SER A 406 8.51 10.60 2.97
CA SER A 406 9.07 9.74 1.91
C SER A 406 10.57 9.54 2.06
N ASP A 407 11.05 8.30 1.84
CA ASP A 407 12.47 8.05 1.60
C ASP A 407 12.88 8.34 0.14
N TYR A 408 11.93 8.56 -0.77
CA TYR A 408 12.11 8.75 -2.21
C TYR A 408 11.48 10.09 -2.62
N SER A 409 12.26 11.18 -2.53
CA SER A 409 11.74 12.55 -2.63
C SER A 409 11.05 12.85 -3.97
N ASP A 410 11.60 12.28 -5.06
CA ASP A 410 11.09 12.32 -6.44
C ASP A 410 9.78 11.52 -6.64
N ARG A 411 9.38 10.72 -5.64
CA ARG A 411 8.19 9.85 -5.65
C ARG A 411 7.23 10.14 -4.50
N THR A 412 7.41 11.25 -3.78
CA THR A 412 6.53 11.60 -2.65
C THR A 412 5.05 11.68 -3.09
N SER A 413 4.81 12.20 -4.30
CA SER A 413 3.51 12.26 -4.96
C SER A 413 3.02 10.95 -5.57
N ASP A 414 3.78 9.85 -5.50
CA ASP A 414 3.29 8.50 -5.81
C ASP A 414 2.54 7.92 -4.59
N PHE A 415 3.03 8.25 -3.39
CA PHE A 415 2.55 7.69 -2.12
C PHE A 415 1.41 8.49 -1.48
N TRP A 416 1.40 9.82 -1.63
CA TRP A 416 0.51 10.70 -0.86
C TRP A 416 -0.17 11.75 -1.76
N ASP A 417 -1.46 11.95 -1.53
CA ASP A 417 -2.21 13.10 -2.04
C ASP A 417 -1.94 14.35 -1.20
N GLU A 418 -1.75 14.18 0.11
CA GLU A 418 -1.42 15.28 1.02
C GLU A 418 -0.32 14.92 2.03
N VAL A 419 0.58 15.87 2.26
CA VAL A 419 1.71 15.75 3.20
C VAL A 419 1.71 16.98 4.11
N ALA A 420 1.79 16.75 5.43
CA ALA A 420 1.89 17.82 6.41
C ALA A 420 3.14 18.70 6.20
N PRO A 421 3.10 20.01 6.52
CA PRO A 421 4.24 20.91 6.35
C PRO A 421 5.53 20.43 7.02
N GLU A 422 6.67 20.71 6.38
CA GLU A 422 8.00 20.37 6.93
C GLU A 422 8.26 21.01 8.30
N TYR A 423 8.89 20.25 9.20
CA TYR A 423 9.32 20.77 10.50
C TYR A 423 10.51 21.73 10.37
N LYS A 424 10.23 23.02 10.55
CA LYS A 424 11.21 24.10 10.48
C LYS A 424 11.66 24.51 11.88
N VAL A 425 12.91 24.21 12.19
CA VAL A 425 13.58 24.60 13.43
C VAL A 425 14.30 25.94 13.21
N PRO A 426 13.99 27.01 13.99
CA PRO A 426 14.73 28.27 13.95
C PRO A 426 16.23 28.08 14.16
N GLN A 427 17.05 28.90 13.48
CA GLN A 427 18.50 28.78 13.50
C GLN A 427 19.09 28.86 14.92
N HIS A 428 18.58 29.79 15.74
CA HIS A 428 19.02 29.94 17.14
C HIS A 428 18.73 28.70 18.02
N LEU A 429 17.73 27.86 17.69
CA LEU A 429 17.49 26.60 18.39
C LEU A 429 18.42 25.47 17.91
N LYS A 430 18.95 25.55 16.68
CA LYS A 430 19.99 24.64 16.18
C LYS A 430 21.35 24.96 16.79
N GLU A 431 21.67 26.24 16.93
CA GLU A 431 22.96 26.74 17.48
C GLU A 431 23.09 26.58 19.00
N ARG A 432 22.02 26.17 19.68
CA ARG A 432 21.92 26.12 21.15
C ARG A 432 22.46 24.84 21.80
N GLY A 433 22.88 23.86 21.02
CA GLY A 433 23.47 22.62 21.52
C GLY A 433 24.17 21.85 20.42
N ASP A 434 25.09 20.98 20.81
CA ASP A 434 25.92 20.20 19.90
C ASP A 434 25.14 18.99 19.34
N GLY A 435 23.93 19.21 18.84
CA GLY A 435 23.02 18.17 18.36
C GLY A 435 23.52 17.44 17.11
N TYR A 436 22.96 16.27 16.81
CA TYR A 436 23.33 15.50 15.61
C TYR A 436 22.39 15.78 14.42
N GLY A 437 22.70 15.21 13.25
CA GLY A 437 22.01 15.49 11.99
C GLY A 437 20.52 15.10 11.94
N GLY A 438 19.69 16.02 11.43
CA GLY A 438 18.27 15.82 11.14
C GLY A 438 17.35 16.74 11.95
N THR A 439 16.72 17.73 11.30
CA THR A 439 15.91 18.77 11.97
C THR A 439 14.72 18.22 12.76
N LYS A 440 14.15 17.08 12.35
CA LYS A 440 13.04 16.38 13.04
C LYS A 440 13.38 15.84 14.43
N PHE A 441 14.65 15.73 14.80
CA PHE A 441 15.08 15.25 16.13
C PHE A 441 15.29 16.39 17.15
N TYR A 442 15.32 17.64 16.68
CA TYR A 442 15.41 18.86 17.49
C TYR A 442 14.05 19.20 18.11
N PRO A 443 14.01 20.05 19.16
CA PRO A 443 15.15 20.69 19.83
C PRO A 443 15.91 19.76 20.80
N PHE A 444 17.16 20.13 21.04
CA PHE A 444 17.99 19.60 22.12
C PHE A 444 17.93 20.57 23.32
N PRO A 445 18.00 20.08 24.57
CA PRO A 445 18.11 20.94 25.74
C PRO A 445 19.42 21.73 25.73
N LYS A 446 19.48 22.79 26.53
CA LYS A 446 20.71 23.57 26.75
C LYS A 446 21.81 22.60 27.23
N ASN A 447 22.93 22.49 26.49
CA ASN A 447 24.00 21.51 26.71
C ASN A 447 23.64 20.03 26.48
N GLY A 448 22.61 19.72 25.67
CA GLY A 448 22.12 18.36 25.35
C GLY A 448 23.05 17.47 24.50
N ALA A 449 24.35 17.54 24.76
CA ALA A 449 25.39 16.75 24.11
C ALA A 449 26.36 16.22 25.18
N GLN A 450 25.81 15.71 26.29
CA GLN A 450 26.53 15.35 27.52
C GLN A 450 27.76 14.48 27.23
N MET A 451 27.64 13.52 26.31
CA MET A 451 28.72 12.63 25.86
C MET A 451 29.94 13.36 25.29
N SER A 452 29.77 14.14 24.22
CA SER A 452 30.91 14.84 23.58
C SER A 452 31.44 15.98 24.44
N ARG A 453 30.60 16.57 25.31
CA ARG A 453 31.02 17.60 26.27
C ARG A 453 31.86 17.03 27.41
N HIS A 454 31.60 15.80 27.83
CA HIS A 454 32.38 15.10 28.87
C HIS A 454 33.64 14.44 28.29
N TYR A 455 33.51 13.63 27.24
CA TYR A 455 34.60 12.82 26.68
C TYR A 455 35.36 13.49 25.52
N GLY A 456 34.89 14.65 25.03
CA GLY A 456 35.44 15.35 23.88
C GLY A 456 34.86 14.93 22.53
N LYS A 457 35.29 15.64 21.48
CA LYS A 457 34.79 15.52 20.09
C LYS A 457 34.81 14.11 19.48
N ASP A 458 35.69 13.23 19.96
CA ASP A 458 35.75 11.82 19.53
C ASP A 458 34.46 11.04 19.87
N TYR A 459 33.56 11.63 20.67
CA TYR A 459 32.28 11.06 21.10
C TYR A 459 31.07 11.82 20.54
N GLU A 460 31.21 12.58 19.44
CA GLU A 460 30.09 13.29 18.77
C GLU A 460 28.92 12.38 18.34
N ASP A 461 29.18 11.11 17.97
CA ASP A 461 28.13 10.10 17.74
C ASP A 461 27.27 9.84 18.99
N GLY A 462 27.81 10.14 20.17
CA GLY A 462 27.16 10.10 21.48
C GLY A 462 26.21 11.26 21.73
N ASN A 463 26.16 12.29 20.89
CA ASN A 463 25.19 13.38 21.01
C ASN A 463 23.74 12.91 20.78
N SER A 464 23.58 11.69 20.28
CA SER A 464 22.28 11.00 20.26
C SER A 464 21.98 10.23 21.57
N LEU A 465 22.99 9.80 22.33
CA LEU A 465 22.82 9.28 23.70
C LEU A 465 22.77 10.43 24.70
N ALA A 466 21.77 11.30 24.49
CA ALA A 466 21.50 12.51 25.26
C ALA A 466 20.04 12.53 25.71
N TRP A 467 19.78 13.13 26.87
CA TRP A 467 18.46 13.29 27.46
C TRP A 467 18.23 14.73 27.92
N GLY A 468 16.96 15.12 28.18
CA GLY A 468 16.66 16.31 28.98
C GLY A 468 15.29 16.94 28.73
N ALA A 469 14.78 17.59 29.77
CA ALA A 469 13.57 18.39 29.73
C ALA A 469 13.72 19.63 28.85
N LEU A 470 12.65 19.98 28.14
CA LEU A 470 12.55 21.18 27.31
C LEU A 470 11.49 22.13 27.86
N ASP A 471 11.88 23.38 28.10
CA ASP A 471 10.94 24.46 28.36
C ASP A 471 10.19 24.84 27.08
N ARG A 472 8.97 25.36 27.20
CA ARG A 472 8.15 25.71 26.03
C ARG A 472 8.82 26.79 25.15
N GLU A 473 9.57 27.70 25.75
CA GLU A 473 10.44 28.68 25.05
C GLU A 473 11.61 28.06 24.27
N ASP A 474 11.99 26.81 24.59
CA ASP A 474 13.07 26.07 23.94
C ASP A 474 12.59 25.26 22.71
N MET A 475 11.30 25.37 22.36
CA MET A 475 10.67 24.66 21.25
C MET A 475 10.24 25.61 20.12
N PRO A 476 10.32 25.21 18.84
CA PRO A 476 9.76 25.97 17.72
C PRO A 476 8.29 26.32 17.96
N HIS A 477 7.99 27.61 18.11
CA HIS A 477 6.64 28.13 18.38
C HIS A 477 5.94 27.50 19.61
N GLY A 478 6.70 27.07 20.62
CA GLY A 478 6.14 26.46 21.83
C GLY A 478 5.80 24.97 21.71
N LYS A 479 6.08 24.32 20.57
CA LYS A 479 5.66 22.95 20.27
C LYS A 479 6.78 22.03 19.79
N MET A 480 6.75 20.80 20.26
CA MET A 480 7.52 19.69 19.71
C MET A 480 6.96 19.26 18.35
N TYR A 481 7.75 18.56 17.53
CA TYR A 481 7.28 18.09 16.22
C TYR A 481 6.08 17.13 16.36
N ASP A 482 6.08 16.24 17.34
CA ASP A 482 4.96 15.31 17.61
C ASP A 482 3.64 16.02 17.94
N GLU A 483 3.69 17.20 18.56
CA GLU A 483 2.48 18.01 18.79
C GLU A 483 1.95 18.57 17.48
N LEU A 484 2.81 19.05 16.57
CA LEU A 484 2.41 19.54 15.25
C LEU A 484 1.87 18.41 14.35
N ILE A 485 2.45 17.20 14.47
CA ILE A 485 1.98 15.99 13.79
C ILE A 485 0.58 15.62 14.29
N ALA A 486 0.36 15.61 15.60
CA ALA A 486 -0.94 15.34 16.18
C ALA A 486 -1.98 16.41 15.80
N ASP A 487 -1.65 17.69 15.91
CA ASP A 487 -2.56 18.79 15.58
C ASP A 487 -2.97 18.75 14.10
N TRP A 488 -2.06 18.44 13.18
CA TRP A 488 -2.39 18.28 11.75
C TRP A 488 -3.32 17.07 11.51
N ALA A 489 -3.03 15.93 12.14
CA ALA A 489 -3.86 14.73 12.01
C ALA A 489 -5.26 14.96 12.59
N VAL A 490 -5.38 15.67 13.73
CA VAL A 490 -6.66 16.08 14.33
C VAL A 490 -7.46 16.96 13.38
N ASN A 491 -6.82 17.92 12.70
CA ASN A 491 -7.48 18.78 11.73
C ASN A 491 -8.01 18.00 10.52
N ARG A 492 -7.20 17.10 9.93
CA ARG A 492 -7.65 16.24 8.82
C ARG A 492 -8.79 15.31 9.24
N ILE A 493 -8.74 14.72 10.43
CA ILE A 493 -9.83 13.88 10.98
C ILE A 493 -11.16 14.66 11.17
N ALA A 494 -11.10 15.97 11.33
CA ALA A 494 -12.28 16.83 11.48
C ALA A 494 -12.88 17.28 10.14
N GLU A 495 -12.29 16.91 9.00
CA GLU A 495 -12.77 17.26 7.66
C GLU A 495 -13.72 16.19 7.09
N GLU A 496 -14.62 16.64 6.22
CA GLU A 496 -15.44 15.76 5.38
C GLU A 496 -14.58 15.18 4.25
N HIS A 497 -14.69 13.87 4.00
CA HIS A 497 -13.92 13.18 2.97
C HIS A 497 -14.84 12.47 1.96
N GLU A 498 -14.75 12.83 0.68
CA GLU A 498 -15.51 12.16 -0.41
C GLU A 498 -15.06 10.71 -0.67
N LYS A 499 -13.84 10.37 -0.27
CA LYS A 499 -13.20 9.06 -0.42
C LYS A 499 -12.85 8.50 0.96
N PRO A 500 -12.79 7.16 1.13
CA PRO A 500 -12.17 6.62 2.33
C PRO A 500 -10.70 7.07 2.41
N PHE A 501 -10.21 7.40 3.61
CA PHE A 501 -8.85 7.91 3.80
C PHE A 501 -7.89 6.85 4.35
N PHE A 502 -6.62 6.96 3.95
CA PHE A 502 -5.49 6.31 4.59
C PHE A 502 -4.61 7.42 5.18
N LEU A 503 -4.75 7.64 6.49
CA LEU A 503 -4.09 8.69 7.26
C LEU A 503 -2.93 8.10 8.06
N ALA A 504 -1.70 8.38 7.62
CA ALA A 504 -0.48 7.87 8.21
C ALA A 504 0.18 8.91 9.13
N VAL A 505 0.20 8.63 10.43
CA VAL A 505 0.66 9.54 11.49
C VAL A 505 1.93 8.98 12.12
N GLY A 506 3.09 9.54 11.78
CA GLY A 506 4.40 9.03 12.19
C GLY A 506 5.07 9.87 13.27
N PHE A 507 4.93 9.48 14.53
CA PHE A 507 5.60 10.14 15.65
C PHE A 507 7.11 9.82 15.68
N VAL A 508 7.90 10.78 16.16
CA VAL A 508 9.36 10.73 16.25
C VAL A 508 9.83 10.36 17.65
N ARG A 509 9.12 10.72 18.72
CA ARG A 509 9.47 10.21 20.06
C ARG A 509 8.90 8.79 20.28
N PRO A 510 9.62 7.90 20.99
CA PRO A 510 10.79 8.15 21.84
C PRO A 510 12.18 8.00 21.19
N HIS A 511 12.33 8.09 19.86
CA HIS A 511 13.66 8.13 19.23
C HIS A 511 14.55 9.20 19.86
N VAL A 512 15.84 8.88 20.00
CA VAL A 512 16.89 9.77 20.47
C VAL A 512 16.88 11.17 19.78
N PRO A 513 17.38 12.23 20.42
CA PRO A 513 17.72 12.30 21.84
C PRO A 513 16.43 12.17 22.69
N PHE A 514 16.57 11.74 23.94
CA PHE A 514 15.44 11.55 24.85
C PHE A 514 14.99 12.87 25.46
N THR A 515 14.35 13.70 24.62
CA THR A 515 13.91 15.07 24.95
C THR A 515 12.41 15.25 24.73
N ALA A 516 11.75 15.83 25.73
CA ALA A 516 10.31 16.05 25.78
C ALA A 516 9.99 17.30 26.61
N PRO A 517 8.76 17.86 26.52
CA PRO A 517 8.35 19.00 27.34
C PRO A 517 8.50 18.71 28.84
N ARG A 518 8.94 19.71 29.62
CA ARG A 518 9.29 19.58 31.05
C ARG A 518 8.18 18.92 31.88
N GLU A 519 6.92 19.21 31.59
CA GLU A 519 5.75 18.68 32.29
C GLU A 519 5.53 17.16 32.15
N PHE A 520 6.33 16.48 31.30
CA PHE A 520 6.40 15.01 31.22
C PHE A 520 7.52 14.43 32.06
N PHE A 521 8.64 15.15 32.27
CA PHE A 521 9.68 14.78 33.22
C PHE A 521 9.19 14.91 34.67
N GLU A 522 8.49 16.01 34.98
CA GLU A 522 7.91 16.29 36.32
C GLU A 522 6.84 15.27 36.77
N LYS A 523 6.45 14.33 35.91
CA LYS A 523 5.60 13.20 36.28
C LYS A 523 6.37 12.11 37.03
N TYR A 524 7.69 12.16 37.07
CA TYR A 524 8.56 11.13 37.61
C TYR A 524 9.40 11.68 38.75
N ASP A 525 9.58 10.86 39.79
CA ASP A 525 10.63 11.08 40.78
C ASP A 525 11.94 10.54 40.20
N ALA A 526 12.87 11.44 39.86
CA ALA A 526 14.10 11.11 39.16
C ALA A 526 15.01 10.17 39.97
N ASP A 527 15.01 10.30 41.30
CA ASP A 527 15.85 9.49 42.19
C ASP A 527 15.30 8.06 42.36
N GLN A 528 14.01 7.86 42.05
CA GLN A 528 13.32 6.57 42.14
C GLN A 528 13.15 5.86 40.79
N VAL A 529 13.77 6.37 39.71
CA VAL A 529 13.73 5.69 38.40
C VAL A 529 14.53 4.39 38.45
N GLN A 530 13.85 3.31 38.10
CA GLN A 530 14.44 1.98 37.95
C GLN A 530 15.18 1.90 36.62
N ILE A 531 16.34 1.25 36.61
CA ILE A 531 17.06 0.89 35.39
C ILE A 531 16.76 -0.59 35.06
N PRO A 532 17.00 -1.04 33.81
CA PRO A 532 16.86 -2.45 33.46
C PRO A 532 17.70 -3.38 34.36
N ASN A 533 17.20 -4.58 34.61
CA ASN A 533 17.95 -5.60 35.33
C ASN A 533 18.98 -6.24 34.41
N VAL A 534 20.25 -5.93 34.65
CA VAL A 534 21.39 -6.34 33.81
C VAL A 534 22.36 -7.15 34.67
N PRO A 535 22.46 -8.48 34.49
CA PRO A 535 23.45 -9.32 35.15
C PRO A 535 24.89 -8.87 34.84
N VAL A 536 25.78 -8.91 35.83
CA VAL A 536 27.18 -8.46 35.68
C VAL A 536 27.95 -9.29 34.64
N ASP A 537 27.54 -10.54 34.47
CA ASP A 537 28.08 -11.55 33.57
C ASP A 537 27.20 -11.81 32.32
N GLU A 538 26.23 -10.94 32.02
CA GLU A 538 25.27 -11.06 30.90
C GLU A 538 25.92 -11.20 29.50
N MET A 539 27.18 -10.76 29.39
CA MET A 539 27.96 -10.87 28.16
C MET A 539 28.89 -12.09 28.13
N SER A 540 29.03 -12.86 29.21
CA SER A 540 30.09 -13.87 29.34
C SER A 540 30.00 -14.99 28.28
N ASP A 541 28.79 -15.43 27.94
CA ASP A 541 28.47 -16.50 26.99
C ASP A 541 28.13 -16.02 25.56
N ILE A 542 28.20 -14.70 25.34
CA ILE A 542 27.88 -14.07 24.06
C ILE A 542 29.06 -14.20 23.06
N PRO A 543 28.84 -14.67 21.82
CA PRO A 543 29.87 -14.72 20.80
C PRO A 543 30.49 -13.36 20.47
N LEU A 544 31.69 -13.38 19.86
CA LEU A 544 32.39 -12.13 19.50
C LEU A 544 31.59 -11.24 18.53
N MET A 545 30.73 -11.80 17.68
CA MET A 545 29.82 -10.99 16.85
C MET A 545 28.75 -10.28 17.67
N GLY A 546 28.10 -10.96 18.62
CA GLY A 546 27.19 -10.35 19.59
C GLY A 546 27.89 -9.26 20.42
N LYS A 547 29.08 -9.54 20.98
CA LYS A 547 29.91 -8.56 21.69
C LYS A 547 30.27 -7.35 20.82
N SER A 548 30.55 -7.58 19.53
CA SER A 548 30.83 -6.50 18.57
C SER A 548 29.60 -5.65 18.26
N ILE A 549 28.40 -6.23 18.24
CA ILE A 549 27.13 -5.50 18.13
C ILE A 549 26.88 -4.67 19.40
N ALA A 550 26.97 -5.31 20.57
CA ALA A 550 26.76 -4.68 21.88
C ALA A 550 27.63 -3.43 22.09
N TYR A 551 28.90 -3.47 21.63
CA TYR A 551 29.83 -2.33 21.68
C TYR A 551 29.28 -1.02 21.09
N GLY A 552 28.38 -1.07 20.10
CA GLY A 552 27.79 0.14 19.53
C GLY A 552 28.76 0.95 18.66
N ARG A 553 28.73 2.28 18.81
CA ARG A 553 29.42 3.24 17.91
C ARG A 553 30.52 4.04 18.59
N LEU A 554 30.37 4.36 19.87
CA LEU A 554 31.29 5.21 20.61
C LEU A 554 32.66 4.55 20.80
N LYS A 555 33.68 5.38 20.89
CA LYS A 555 35.02 4.99 21.35
C LYS A 555 34.89 4.43 22.78
N GLY A 556 35.51 3.28 23.07
CA GLY A 556 35.30 2.56 24.34
C GLY A 556 33.97 1.79 24.46
N GLY A 557 32.99 2.09 23.58
CA GLY A 557 31.68 1.45 23.45
C GLY A 557 30.56 2.17 24.20
N ASP A 558 29.33 2.05 23.66
CA ASP A 558 28.18 2.88 24.07
C ASP A 558 27.80 2.70 25.54
N HIS A 559 27.67 1.45 26.00
CA HIS A 559 27.28 1.18 27.40
C HIS A 559 28.35 1.64 28.39
N ASN A 560 29.63 1.35 28.10
CA ASN A 560 30.73 1.83 28.91
C ASN A 560 30.79 3.36 28.99
N ALA A 561 30.47 4.07 27.90
CA ALA A 561 30.38 5.52 27.93
C ALA A 561 29.18 6.04 28.74
N VAL A 562 28.04 5.34 28.74
CA VAL A 562 26.86 5.75 29.54
C VAL A 562 27.11 5.56 31.03
N VAL A 563 27.61 4.39 31.46
CA VAL A 563 27.75 4.09 32.89
C VAL A 563 28.92 4.81 33.56
N ASN A 564 29.90 5.31 32.79
CA ASN A 564 31.05 6.07 33.31
C ASN A 564 30.92 7.59 33.15
N LEU A 565 29.78 8.12 32.68
CA LEU A 565 29.61 9.59 32.52
C LEU A 565 29.31 10.25 33.88
N SER A 566 28.42 9.62 34.65
CA SER A 566 28.17 9.90 36.06
C SER A 566 27.42 8.72 36.70
N ASP A 567 27.43 8.61 38.03
CA ASP A 567 26.73 7.59 38.82
C ASP A 567 25.21 7.50 38.52
N ASN A 568 24.63 8.55 37.93
CA ASN A 568 23.20 8.66 37.62
C ASN A 568 22.88 8.63 36.12
N TYR A 569 23.85 8.77 35.21
CA TYR A 569 23.54 9.05 33.79
C TYR A 569 22.70 7.96 33.11
N TRP A 570 22.89 6.68 33.48
CA TRP A 570 22.02 5.58 33.04
C TRP A 570 20.55 5.81 33.47
N ARG A 571 20.32 6.06 34.76
CA ARG A 571 18.99 6.35 35.32
C ARG A 571 18.34 7.57 34.67
N GLU A 572 19.13 8.61 34.41
CA GLU A 572 18.68 9.81 33.72
C GLU A 572 18.28 9.56 32.26
N MET A 573 19.03 8.71 31.53
CA MET A 573 18.67 8.28 30.17
C MET A 573 17.36 7.48 30.16
N VAL A 574 17.14 6.61 31.16
CA VAL A 574 15.87 5.88 31.34
C VAL A 574 14.71 6.82 31.68
N LEU A 575 14.93 7.81 32.57
CA LEU A 575 13.98 8.88 32.84
C LEU A 575 13.60 9.64 31.56
N GLY A 576 14.59 9.99 30.74
CA GLY A 576 14.38 10.63 29.44
C GLY A 576 13.48 9.79 28.53
N TYR A 577 13.74 8.49 28.42
CA TYR A 577 12.92 7.59 27.62
C TYR A 577 11.49 7.50 28.15
N LEU A 578 11.29 7.32 29.46
CA LEU A 578 9.98 7.28 30.11
C LEU A 578 9.18 8.58 29.88
N ALA A 579 9.84 9.74 29.99
CA ALA A 579 9.23 11.03 29.70
C ALA A 579 8.83 11.16 28.21
N CYS A 580 9.66 10.69 27.28
CA CYS A 580 9.33 10.65 25.85
C CYS A 580 8.17 9.72 25.52
N VAL A 581 8.11 8.54 26.14
CA VAL A 581 7.01 7.57 26.01
C VAL A 581 5.69 8.18 26.55
N CYS A 582 5.72 8.84 27.70
CA CYS A 582 4.55 9.54 28.25
C CYS A 582 4.11 10.73 27.37
N PHE A 583 5.07 11.43 26.77
CA PHE A 583 4.81 12.53 25.84
C PHE A 583 4.12 12.09 24.56
N VAL A 584 4.61 11.03 23.90
CA VAL A 584 3.99 10.50 22.67
C VAL A 584 2.63 9.83 22.95
N ASP A 585 2.46 9.18 24.11
CA ASP A 585 1.16 8.67 24.57
C ASP A 585 0.09 9.76 24.60
N ALA A 586 0.42 10.95 25.13
CA ALA A 586 -0.49 12.09 25.12
C ALA A 586 -0.81 12.60 23.71
N GLN A 587 0.12 12.51 22.75
CA GLN A 587 -0.11 12.92 21.35
C GLN A 587 -1.02 11.93 20.62
N ILE A 588 -0.80 10.63 20.83
CA ILE A 588 -1.71 9.55 20.39
C ILE A 588 -3.09 9.76 21.01
N GLY A 589 -3.16 10.12 22.29
CA GLY A 589 -4.39 10.48 23.00
C GLY A 589 -5.21 11.55 22.29
N LYS A 590 -4.58 12.62 21.78
CA LYS A 590 -5.25 13.68 20.99
C LYS A 590 -5.85 13.12 19.71
N VAL A 591 -5.05 12.41 18.89
CA VAL A 591 -5.47 11.88 17.58
C VAL A 591 -6.59 10.86 17.73
N ILE A 592 -6.47 9.93 18.69
CA ILE A 592 -7.50 8.93 18.97
C ILE A 592 -8.79 9.60 19.48
N THR A 593 -8.70 10.60 20.36
CA THR A 593 -9.89 11.31 20.87
C THR A 593 -10.59 12.11 19.77
N ALA A 594 -9.84 12.74 18.85
CA ALA A 594 -10.42 13.38 17.68
C ALA A 594 -11.15 12.37 16.78
N LEU A 595 -10.53 11.20 16.53
CA LEU A 595 -11.19 10.14 15.75
C LEU A 595 -12.45 9.62 16.44
N GLU A 596 -12.40 9.34 17.75
CA GLU A 596 -13.54 8.89 18.55
C GLU A 596 -14.72 9.89 18.54
N ASN A 597 -14.43 11.19 18.43
CA ASN A 597 -15.43 12.26 18.38
C ASN A 597 -15.88 12.64 16.96
N SER A 598 -15.25 12.09 15.92
CA SER A 598 -15.60 12.33 14.50
C SER A 598 -16.68 11.38 13.98
N GLU A 599 -17.31 11.72 12.87
CA GLU A 599 -18.19 10.81 12.13
C GLU A 599 -17.47 9.53 11.66
N HIS A 600 -16.16 9.62 11.40
CA HIS A 600 -15.30 8.53 10.95
C HIS A 600 -15.07 7.45 12.02
N SER A 601 -15.39 7.73 13.28
CA SER A 601 -15.18 6.85 14.46
C SER A 601 -15.64 5.40 14.27
N ARG A 602 -16.74 5.18 13.56
CA ARG A 602 -17.36 3.85 13.36
C ARG A 602 -16.82 3.07 12.17
N ASN A 603 -16.20 3.75 11.21
CA ASN A 603 -15.73 3.17 9.95
C ASN A 603 -14.21 3.19 9.81
N THR A 604 -13.45 3.45 10.88
CA THR A 604 -11.99 3.56 10.81
C THR A 604 -11.29 2.36 11.45
N ILE A 605 -10.44 1.69 10.68
CA ILE A 605 -9.41 0.76 11.17
C ILE A 605 -8.30 1.60 11.82
N ILE A 606 -7.94 1.27 13.05
CA ILE A 606 -6.78 1.87 13.73
C ILE A 606 -5.69 0.80 13.80
N VAL A 607 -4.51 1.12 13.26
CA VAL A 607 -3.28 0.34 13.44
C VAL A 607 -2.28 1.20 14.20
N LEU A 608 -1.72 0.67 15.27
CA LEU A 608 -0.59 1.28 15.99
C LEU A 608 0.58 0.30 15.96
N TRP A 609 1.74 0.77 15.51
CA TRP A 609 2.97 -0.01 15.41
C TRP A 609 4.20 0.84 15.75
N SER A 610 5.26 0.19 16.23
CA SER A 610 6.60 0.79 16.28
C SER A 610 7.48 0.18 15.19
N ASP A 611 8.45 0.93 14.66
CA ASP A 611 9.33 0.42 13.60
C ASP A 611 10.37 -0.58 14.11
N HIS A 612 10.84 -0.42 15.34
CA HIS A 612 11.63 -1.41 16.09
C HIS A 612 11.69 -1.01 17.57
N GLY A 613 12.21 -1.89 18.42
CA GLY A 613 12.43 -1.61 19.83
C GLY A 613 13.71 -0.80 20.10
N GLN A 614 14.16 -0.82 21.35
CA GLN A 614 15.29 -0.04 21.87
C GLN A 614 15.84 -0.65 23.17
N HIS A 615 17.16 -0.86 23.24
CA HIS A 615 17.91 -1.10 24.47
C HIS A 615 18.21 0.21 25.21
N LEU A 616 18.11 0.13 26.52
CA LEU A 616 18.40 1.16 27.51
C LEU A 616 19.37 0.62 28.57
N GLY A 617 20.29 -0.28 28.18
CA GLY A 617 21.33 -0.88 29.00
C GLY A 617 21.42 -2.41 28.91
N GLU A 618 20.31 -3.08 28.57
CA GLU A 618 20.19 -4.54 28.40
C GLU A 618 21.19 -5.08 27.39
N LYS A 619 21.76 -6.27 27.63
CA LYS A 619 22.85 -6.90 26.84
C LYS A 619 24.08 -6.02 26.71
N HIS A 620 24.38 -5.27 27.78
CA HIS A 620 25.36 -4.17 27.79
C HIS A 620 25.29 -3.30 26.53
N HIS A 621 24.07 -3.04 26.02
CA HIS A 621 23.84 -2.39 24.75
C HIS A 621 22.91 -1.18 24.91
N TRP A 622 22.93 -0.32 23.88
CA TRP A 622 22.13 0.90 23.82
C TRP A 622 21.67 1.10 22.39
N ARG A 623 20.54 1.82 22.24
CA ARG A 623 19.88 2.07 20.95
C ARG A 623 19.22 0.78 20.45
N LYS A 624 18.99 0.71 19.14
CA LYS A 624 18.54 -0.45 18.37
C LYS A 624 19.77 -1.13 17.75
N GLN A 625 19.61 -1.77 16.59
CA GLN A 625 20.71 -2.37 15.81
C GLN A 625 21.25 -3.69 16.39
N SER A 626 20.46 -4.42 17.17
CA SER A 626 20.79 -5.78 17.63
C SER A 626 19.83 -6.84 17.08
N LEU A 627 20.03 -8.10 17.51
CA LEU A 627 19.18 -9.24 17.21
C LEU A 627 18.39 -9.77 18.41
N TRP A 628 18.54 -9.16 19.59
CA TRP A 628 17.87 -9.56 20.83
C TRP A 628 16.40 -9.08 20.88
N GLU A 629 15.66 -9.52 21.89
CA GLU A 629 14.24 -9.20 22.07
C GLU A 629 13.99 -7.69 22.10
N GLU A 630 14.78 -6.92 22.87
CA GLU A 630 14.56 -5.49 23.12
C GLU A 630 14.68 -4.62 21.86
N SER A 631 15.55 -5.01 20.91
CA SER A 631 15.68 -4.35 19.62
C SER A 631 14.59 -4.74 18.62
N THR A 632 14.06 -5.96 18.70
CA THR A 632 13.22 -6.52 17.63
C THR A 632 11.74 -6.51 17.96
N ARG A 633 11.36 -6.70 19.23
CA ARG A 633 9.98 -6.72 19.71
C ARG A 633 9.40 -5.30 19.77
N VAL A 634 8.13 -5.17 19.40
CA VAL A 634 7.42 -3.89 19.31
C VAL A 634 5.96 -4.01 19.76
N PRO A 635 5.33 -2.92 20.22
CA PRO A 635 3.89 -2.84 20.29
C PRO A 635 3.28 -2.93 18.88
N LEU A 636 2.30 -3.80 18.71
CA LEU A 636 1.44 -3.87 17.53
C LEU A 636 -0.02 -4.05 17.93
N PHE A 637 -0.88 -3.17 17.45
CA PHE A 637 -2.31 -3.17 17.78
C PHE A 637 -3.19 -2.92 16.57
N PHE A 638 -4.34 -3.59 16.54
CA PHE A 638 -5.41 -3.38 15.57
C PHE A 638 -6.76 -3.17 16.27
N LYS A 639 -7.50 -2.14 15.85
CA LYS A 639 -8.95 -2.01 16.05
C LYS A 639 -9.60 -1.97 14.68
N THR A 640 -10.41 -2.96 14.35
CA THR A 640 -11.10 -3.10 13.05
C THR A 640 -12.60 -3.16 13.27
N PRO A 641 -13.39 -2.20 12.72
CA PRO A 641 -14.85 -2.21 12.81
C PRO A 641 -15.45 -3.56 12.38
N GLY A 642 -16.37 -4.08 13.19
CA GLY A 642 -17.07 -5.35 12.91
C GLY A 642 -16.23 -6.63 12.99
N LEU A 643 -14.92 -6.54 13.29
CA LEU A 643 -14.02 -7.70 13.33
C LEU A 643 -13.37 -7.91 14.70
N THR A 644 -12.67 -6.91 15.24
CA THR A 644 -11.94 -7.06 16.52
C THR A 644 -12.87 -6.85 17.71
N SER A 645 -12.83 -7.77 18.67
CA SER A 645 -13.47 -7.58 19.98
C SER A 645 -12.58 -6.80 20.93
N ALA A 646 -13.18 -6.06 21.87
CA ALA A 646 -12.46 -5.31 22.89
C ALA A 646 -11.61 -6.22 23.82
N GLY A 647 -10.44 -5.73 24.20
CA GLY A 647 -9.55 -6.34 25.19
C GLY A 647 -8.89 -7.66 24.77
N LYS A 648 -8.92 -8.02 23.49
CA LYS A 648 -8.32 -9.26 22.99
C LYS A 648 -6.80 -9.13 22.84
N ARG A 649 -6.11 -10.25 23.01
CA ARG A 649 -4.65 -10.36 22.93
C ARG A 649 -4.28 -11.63 22.21
N SER A 650 -3.28 -11.56 21.34
CA SER A 650 -2.61 -12.75 20.81
C SER A 650 -1.14 -12.75 21.22
N SER A 651 -0.65 -13.91 21.66
CA SER A 651 0.75 -14.19 21.95
C SER A 651 1.46 -14.93 20.82
N GLN A 652 0.78 -15.21 19.70
CA GLN A 652 1.44 -15.71 18.50
C GLN A 652 2.50 -14.71 18.04
N VAL A 653 3.64 -15.23 17.59
CA VAL A 653 4.69 -14.43 17.00
C VAL A 653 4.21 -13.86 15.66
N VAL A 654 4.41 -12.56 15.43
CA VAL A 654 3.99 -11.86 14.21
C VAL A 654 5.05 -10.89 13.70
N SER A 655 5.14 -10.69 12.39
CA SER A 655 6.08 -9.79 11.74
C SER A 655 5.41 -8.47 11.38
N LEU A 656 6.13 -7.36 11.42
CA LEU A 656 5.64 -6.12 10.84
C LEU A 656 5.47 -6.19 9.30
N LEU A 657 6.07 -7.19 8.63
CA LEU A 657 5.77 -7.49 7.22
C LEU A 657 4.30 -7.88 6.99
N ASP A 658 3.63 -8.41 8.03
CA ASP A 658 2.25 -8.85 7.98
C ASP A 658 1.26 -7.66 7.84
N LEU A 659 1.71 -6.43 8.14
CA LEU A 659 0.88 -5.21 8.07
C LEU A 659 0.29 -4.97 6.68
N TYR A 660 1.10 -5.08 5.62
CA TYR A 660 0.67 -4.83 4.24
C TYR A 660 -0.41 -5.84 3.79
N PRO A 661 -0.19 -7.18 3.81
CA PRO A 661 -1.22 -8.14 3.42
C PRO A 661 -2.48 -8.06 4.29
N THR A 662 -2.34 -7.75 5.59
CA THR A 662 -3.49 -7.54 6.49
C THR A 662 -4.34 -6.35 6.05
N LEU A 663 -3.71 -5.20 5.79
CA LEU A 663 -4.44 -3.97 5.45
C LEU A 663 -5.17 -4.06 4.11
N ILE A 664 -4.57 -4.71 3.10
CA ILE A 664 -5.26 -4.91 1.82
C ILE A 664 -6.43 -5.90 1.94
N GLU A 665 -6.33 -6.96 2.75
CA GLU A 665 -7.46 -7.86 3.01
C GLU A 665 -8.60 -7.13 3.75
N LEU A 666 -8.28 -6.40 4.83
CA LEU A 666 -9.25 -5.67 5.64
C LEU A 666 -10.01 -4.60 4.82
N CYS A 667 -9.31 -3.90 3.94
CA CYS A 667 -9.87 -2.86 3.08
C CYS A 667 -10.44 -3.40 1.76
N LYS A 668 -10.43 -4.73 1.55
CA LYS A 668 -10.90 -5.42 0.33
C LYS A 668 -10.23 -4.91 -0.95
N LEU A 669 -8.94 -4.55 -0.87
CA LEU A 669 -8.14 -4.08 -2.00
C LEU A 669 -7.60 -5.26 -2.81
N PRO A 670 -7.25 -5.07 -4.10
CA PRO A 670 -6.61 -6.10 -4.91
C PRO A 670 -5.32 -6.64 -4.26
N PRO A 671 -4.98 -7.92 -4.46
CA PRO A 671 -3.72 -8.49 -4.00
C PRO A 671 -2.52 -7.73 -4.56
N ALA A 672 -1.54 -7.41 -3.70
CA ALA A 672 -0.25 -6.87 -4.14
C ALA A 672 0.73 -8.02 -4.43
N LEU A 673 1.72 -7.76 -5.29
CA LEU A 673 2.73 -8.74 -5.67
C LEU A 673 3.79 -8.91 -4.57
N ARG A 674 4.50 -10.05 -4.57
CA ARG A 674 5.78 -10.22 -3.84
C ARG A 674 5.77 -9.90 -2.33
N LEU A 675 4.61 -9.88 -1.68
CA LEU A 675 4.51 -9.74 -0.22
C LEU A 675 5.09 -10.97 0.48
N GLU A 676 5.95 -10.74 1.48
CA GLU A 676 6.64 -11.80 2.24
C GLU A 676 6.07 -12.01 3.65
N GLY A 677 5.16 -11.12 4.09
CA GLY A 677 4.34 -11.32 5.29
C GLY A 677 3.05 -12.11 4.99
N GLU A 678 2.30 -12.44 6.06
CA GLU A 678 1.02 -13.14 6.00
C GLU A 678 -0.08 -12.27 6.62
N SER A 679 -1.32 -12.37 6.14
CA SER A 679 -2.42 -11.61 6.74
C SER A 679 -2.71 -12.03 8.18
N LEU A 680 -2.83 -11.06 9.08
CA LEU A 680 -3.22 -11.24 10.48
C LEU A 680 -4.74 -11.39 10.66
N VAL A 681 -5.55 -11.28 9.61
CA VAL A 681 -7.02 -11.38 9.71
C VAL A 681 -7.50 -12.67 10.40
N PRO A 682 -6.88 -13.85 10.24
CA PRO A 682 -7.19 -15.03 11.06
C PRO A 682 -7.03 -14.77 12.56
N LEU A 683 -5.94 -14.10 12.98
CA LEU A 683 -5.68 -13.74 14.39
C LEU A 683 -6.59 -12.62 14.90
N LEU A 684 -7.00 -11.68 14.02
CA LEU A 684 -7.97 -10.64 14.37
C LEU A 684 -9.37 -11.22 14.64
N ARG A 685 -9.73 -12.33 13.99
CA ARG A 685 -10.97 -13.11 14.23
C ARG A 685 -10.83 -14.01 15.47
N ASP A 686 -9.74 -14.76 15.57
CA ASP A 686 -9.45 -15.67 16.67
C ASP A 686 -8.01 -15.44 17.19
N PRO A 687 -7.84 -14.81 18.37
CA PRO A 687 -6.51 -14.58 18.94
C PRO A 687 -5.73 -15.87 19.25
N THR A 688 -6.40 -17.02 19.31
CA THR A 688 -5.83 -18.33 19.62
C THR A 688 -5.47 -19.16 18.38
N ALA A 689 -5.79 -18.67 17.18
CA ALA A 689 -5.34 -19.30 15.94
C ALA A 689 -3.81 -19.42 15.93
N THR A 690 -3.28 -20.50 15.39
CA THR A 690 -1.84 -20.80 15.39
C THR A 690 -1.17 -20.38 14.09
N ARG A 691 0.10 -19.96 14.16
CA ARG A 691 0.96 -19.77 12.98
C ARG A 691 2.05 -20.83 12.91
N GLU A 692 2.29 -21.35 11.72
CA GLU A 692 3.36 -22.33 11.47
C GLU A 692 4.72 -21.67 11.28
N LYS A 693 4.75 -20.46 10.70
CA LYS A 693 5.99 -19.74 10.40
C LYS A 693 6.45 -18.91 11.61
N PRO A 694 7.71 -19.06 12.06
CA PRO A 694 8.35 -18.10 12.95
C PRO A 694 8.69 -16.81 12.18
N VAL A 695 9.02 -15.75 12.92
CA VAL A 695 9.46 -14.48 12.33
C VAL A 695 10.98 -14.48 12.15
N LEU A 696 11.41 -14.09 10.95
CA LEU A 696 12.80 -13.76 10.67
C LEU A 696 13.04 -12.27 10.97
N CYS A 697 14.04 -11.99 11.79
CA CYS A 697 14.59 -10.67 12.02
C CYS A 697 16.05 -10.66 11.54
N SER A 698 16.55 -9.52 11.07
CA SER A 698 17.95 -9.36 10.64
C SER A 698 18.63 -8.18 11.31
N TRP A 699 19.96 -8.22 11.38
CA TRP A 699 20.77 -7.04 11.68
C TRP A 699 21.91 -6.93 10.66
N TYR A 700 21.72 -6.01 9.70
CA TYR A 700 22.55 -5.86 8.53
C TYR A 700 22.70 -7.19 7.75
N TYR A 701 23.71 -7.30 6.88
CA TYR A 701 23.90 -8.48 6.04
C TYR A 701 24.32 -9.72 6.86
N GLY A 702 23.64 -10.85 6.63
CA GLY A 702 24.06 -12.18 7.10
C GLY A 702 23.93 -12.48 8.59
N ASN A 703 23.46 -11.55 9.44
CA ASN A 703 23.14 -11.84 10.83
C ASN A 703 21.61 -11.89 11.00
N HIS A 704 21.10 -12.98 11.57
CA HIS A 704 19.69 -13.30 11.57
C HIS A 704 19.24 -13.85 12.93
N ALA A 705 18.04 -13.49 13.36
CA ALA A 705 17.31 -14.13 14.44
C ALA A 705 16.03 -14.76 13.90
N VAL A 706 15.69 -15.95 14.36
CA VAL A 706 14.41 -16.62 14.10
C VAL A 706 13.67 -16.73 15.43
N ARG A 707 12.54 -16.03 15.53
CA ARG A 707 11.69 -15.98 16.71
C ARG A 707 10.43 -16.82 16.46
N SER A 708 10.29 -17.93 17.18
CA SER A 708 9.02 -18.64 17.31
C SER A 708 8.23 -18.07 18.51
N ASN A 709 7.12 -18.70 18.92
CA ASN A 709 6.39 -18.28 20.12
C ASN A 709 7.27 -18.35 21.38
N ASP A 710 7.99 -19.46 21.55
CA ASP A 710 8.72 -19.78 22.79
C ASP A 710 10.23 -19.54 22.71
N TRP A 711 10.81 -19.49 21.50
CA TRP A 711 12.27 -19.49 21.33
C TRP A 711 12.75 -18.35 20.44
N ARG A 712 13.91 -17.77 20.77
CA ARG A 712 14.76 -17.04 19.83
C ARG A 712 16.00 -17.87 19.54
N TYR A 713 16.30 -18.03 18.26
CA TYR A 713 17.58 -18.58 17.78
C TYR A 713 18.28 -17.52 16.93
N ILE A 714 19.55 -17.22 17.23
CA ILE A 714 20.38 -16.26 16.51
C ILE A 714 21.47 -17.03 15.76
N LEU A 715 21.70 -16.67 14.50
CA LEU A 715 22.85 -17.09 13.70
C LEU A 715 23.56 -15.86 13.14
N TYR A 716 24.83 -15.72 13.52
CA TYR A 716 25.71 -14.68 13.01
C TYR A 716 26.39 -15.10 11.71
N ARG A 717 26.83 -14.12 10.91
CA ARG A 717 27.50 -14.36 9.63
C ARG A 717 28.84 -15.10 9.73
N ASP A 718 29.44 -15.12 10.92
CA ASP A 718 30.67 -15.86 11.23
C ASP A 718 30.41 -17.33 11.63
N GLY A 719 29.13 -17.74 11.67
CA GLY A 719 28.69 -19.08 12.02
C GLY A 719 28.47 -19.31 13.51
N THR A 720 28.67 -18.29 14.37
CA THR A 720 28.36 -18.38 15.80
C THR A 720 26.86 -18.24 16.07
N GLU A 721 26.39 -18.83 17.18
CA GLU A 721 24.98 -19.07 17.45
C GLU A 721 24.58 -18.63 18.87
N GLU A 722 23.35 -18.17 19.03
CA GLU A 722 22.69 -17.99 20.34
C GLU A 722 21.31 -18.66 20.35
N LEU A 723 20.84 -19.11 21.51
CA LEU A 723 19.50 -19.69 21.69
C LEU A 723 18.92 -19.31 23.06
N TYR A 724 17.67 -18.84 23.09
CA TYR A 724 16.98 -18.40 24.31
C TYR A 724 15.57 -19.00 24.42
N ASP A 725 15.21 -19.51 25.61
CA ASP A 725 13.88 -20.00 25.96
C ASP A 725 13.07 -18.91 26.70
N HIS A 726 12.17 -18.24 25.98
CA HIS A 726 11.39 -17.10 26.49
C HIS A 726 10.34 -17.49 27.55
N ARG A 727 10.14 -18.79 27.81
CA ARG A 727 9.22 -19.25 28.87
C ARG A 727 9.86 -19.20 30.25
N SER A 728 11.18 -19.31 30.32
CA SER A 728 11.98 -19.30 31.55
C SER A 728 12.94 -18.12 31.64
N ASP A 729 13.38 -17.57 30.50
CA ASP A 729 14.38 -16.51 30.40
C ASP A 729 13.95 -15.47 29.36
N SER A 730 12.98 -14.62 29.72
CA SER A 730 12.48 -13.55 28.86
C SER A 730 13.43 -12.35 28.73
N GLY A 731 14.52 -12.32 29.50
CA GLY A 731 15.61 -11.34 29.39
C GLY A 731 16.77 -11.83 28.53
N GLU A 732 16.65 -13.02 27.94
CA GLU A 732 17.68 -13.65 27.11
C GLU A 732 19.05 -13.74 27.82
N HIS A 733 19.07 -13.90 29.15
CA HIS A 733 20.30 -13.79 29.94
C HIS A 733 21.26 -14.97 29.75
N ASN A 734 20.77 -16.17 29.39
CA ASN A 734 21.56 -17.41 29.29
C ASN A 734 21.51 -18.00 27.88
N ASN A 735 22.66 -18.07 27.19
CA ASN A 735 22.78 -18.64 25.85
C ASN A 735 22.81 -20.18 25.86
N LEU A 736 21.72 -20.78 25.41
CA LEU A 736 21.51 -22.23 25.37
C LEU A 736 22.11 -22.92 24.12
N ALA A 737 22.75 -22.18 23.20
CA ALA A 737 23.19 -22.74 21.91
C ALA A 737 24.25 -23.86 22.05
N GLY A 738 25.05 -23.83 23.12
CA GLY A 738 26.07 -24.85 23.41
C GLY A 738 25.54 -26.14 24.06
N ALA A 739 24.28 -26.16 24.50
CA ALA A 739 23.70 -27.27 25.27
C ALA A 739 23.08 -28.36 24.33
N PRO A 740 23.62 -29.60 24.31
CA PRO A 740 23.24 -30.63 23.33
C PRO A 740 21.75 -30.99 23.29
N GLU A 741 21.05 -30.88 24.42
CA GLU A 741 19.61 -31.15 24.55
C GLU A 741 18.75 -30.26 23.63
N TYR A 742 19.18 -29.04 23.34
CA TYR A 742 18.45 -28.08 22.49
C TYR A 742 18.85 -28.13 21.02
N ALA A 743 19.75 -29.02 20.61
CA ALA A 743 20.15 -29.18 19.20
C ALA A 743 18.97 -29.42 18.24
N HIS A 744 17.89 -30.03 18.73
CA HIS A 744 16.65 -30.23 17.98
C HIS A 744 15.90 -28.90 17.71
N VAL A 745 15.88 -27.98 18.69
CA VAL A 745 15.30 -26.64 18.57
C VAL A 745 16.11 -25.80 17.57
N ILE A 746 17.45 -25.82 17.69
CA ILE A 746 18.36 -25.14 16.75
C ILE A 746 18.09 -25.62 15.33
N LYS A 747 18.03 -26.94 15.10
CA LYS A 747 17.72 -27.52 13.78
C LYS A 747 16.36 -27.06 13.24
N GLN A 748 15.34 -26.96 14.09
CA GLN A 748 14.00 -26.48 13.71
C GLN A 748 13.98 -24.98 13.36
N HIS A 749 14.79 -24.15 14.02
CA HIS A 749 14.82 -22.71 13.74
C HIS A 749 15.74 -22.37 12.56
N LYS A 750 16.89 -23.05 12.45
CA LYS A 750 17.91 -22.82 11.41
C LYS A 750 17.41 -23.05 9.98
N GLN A 751 16.35 -23.85 9.79
CA GLN A 751 15.72 -24.03 8.47
C GLN A 751 15.03 -22.77 7.92
N TRP A 752 14.68 -21.82 8.78
CA TRP A 752 14.05 -20.54 8.42
C TRP A 752 15.05 -19.42 8.11
N ILE A 753 16.35 -19.67 8.33
CA ILE A 753 17.42 -18.77 7.89
C ILE A 753 17.51 -18.84 6.35
N PRO A 754 17.52 -17.69 5.65
CA PRO A 754 17.67 -17.68 4.20
C PRO A 754 19.02 -18.25 3.77
N ARG A 755 19.01 -19.26 2.89
CA ARG A 755 20.23 -19.84 2.29
C ARG A 755 21.01 -18.84 1.44
N HIS A 756 20.30 -17.87 0.87
CA HIS A 756 20.85 -16.77 0.09
C HIS A 756 20.14 -15.48 0.50
N SER A 757 20.91 -14.54 1.04
CA SER A 757 20.46 -13.16 1.28
C SER A 757 20.98 -12.28 0.14
N ALA A 758 20.15 -11.36 -0.33
CA ALA A 758 20.55 -10.28 -1.21
C ALA A 758 21.72 -9.50 -0.59
N LEU A 759 22.71 -9.16 -1.41
CA LEU A 759 23.80 -8.29 -0.97
C LEU A 759 23.26 -6.88 -0.62
N PRO A 760 23.94 -6.12 0.24
CA PRO A 760 23.59 -4.72 0.47
C PRO A 760 23.48 -3.95 -0.85
N ALA A 761 22.38 -3.21 -1.02
CA ALA A 761 22.10 -2.46 -2.23
C ALA A 761 23.31 -1.59 -2.65
N GLY A 762 23.67 -1.64 -3.94
CA GLY A 762 24.85 -0.98 -4.47
C GLY A 762 26.18 -1.73 -4.28
N THR A 763 26.17 -2.96 -3.77
CA THR A 763 27.37 -3.83 -3.68
C THR A 763 27.23 -5.08 -4.57
N THR A 764 28.36 -5.58 -5.08
CA THR A 764 28.43 -6.79 -5.93
C THR A 764 29.06 -7.99 -5.23
N GLN A 765 29.66 -7.78 -4.05
CA GLN A 765 30.21 -8.81 -3.17
C GLN A 765 30.24 -8.28 -1.73
N TRP A 766 30.11 -9.17 -0.76
CA TRP A 766 30.38 -8.86 0.64
C TRP A 766 31.90 -8.89 0.92
N LYS A 767 32.38 -8.06 1.86
CA LYS A 767 33.78 -8.05 2.32
C LYS A 767 33.85 -8.06 3.86
N GLU A 768 33.72 -6.88 4.47
CA GLU A 768 33.67 -6.67 5.93
C GLU A 768 32.99 -5.32 6.24
N ASP A 769 32.31 -5.21 7.37
CA ASP A 769 31.85 -3.95 7.97
C ASP A 769 32.64 -3.59 9.25
N GLN A 770 32.12 -2.66 10.06
CA GLN A 770 32.78 -2.27 11.32
C GLN A 770 32.76 -3.38 12.38
N LEU A 771 31.76 -4.28 12.36
CA LEU A 771 31.65 -5.38 13.33
C LEU A 771 32.77 -6.38 13.09
N ASP A 772 32.99 -6.76 11.83
CA ASP A 772 34.04 -7.71 11.43
C ASP A 772 35.44 -7.16 11.74
N ARG A 773 35.68 -5.86 11.44
CA ARG A 773 36.96 -5.19 11.76
C ARG A 773 37.26 -5.17 13.25
N ARG A 774 36.27 -4.81 14.07
CA ARG A 774 36.38 -4.79 15.53
C ARG A 774 36.73 -6.16 16.10
N ILE A 775 36.11 -7.22 15.59
CA ILE A 775 36.42 -8.61 16.00
C ILE A 775 37.86 -9.00 15.62
N ARG A 776 38.32 -8.62 14.42
CA ARG A 776 39.71 -8.85 14.00
C ARG A 776 40.69 -8.10 14.90
N GLU A 777 40.47 -6.80 15.14
CA GLU A 777 41.29 -5.98 16.04
C GLU A 777 41.34 -6.54 17.48
N TRP A 778 40.23 -7.07 17.99
CA TRP A 778 40.17 -7.73 19.30
C TRP A 778 40.92 -9.05 19.36
N LYS A 779 40.87 -9.86 18.29
CA LYS A 779 41.63 -11.11 18.20
C LYS A 779 43.12 -10.85 18.08
N ASP A 780 43.53 -9.98 17.16
CA ASP A 780 44.93 -9.66 16.88
C ASP A 780 45.64 -9.08 18.13
N ASN A 781 44.95 -8.23 18.89
CA ASN A 781 45.52 -7.53 20.05
C ASN A 781 45.09 -8.09 21.42
N HIS A 782 44.33 -9.20 21.46
CA HIS A 782 43.74 -9.78 22.68
C HIS A 782 42.90 -8.77 23.51
N SER A 783 42.26 -7.81 22.83
CA SER A 783 41.80 -6.53 23.39
C SER A 783 40.28 -6.40 23.55
N VAL A 784 39.55 -7.51 23.66
CA VAL A 784 38.12 -7.49 24.06
C VAL A 784 37.97 -6.70 25.36
N PRO A 785 37.10 -5.67 25.44
CA PRO A 785 36.91 -4.88 26.66
C PRO A 785 36.42 -5.73 27.83
N MET A 786 36.85 -5.40 29.06
CA MET A 786 36.51 -6.21 30.24
C MET A 786 35.00 -6.22 30.54
N TRP A 787 34.28 -5.14 30.26
CA TRP A 787 32.82 -5.06 30.39
C TRP A 787 32.05 -5.87 29.32
N LEU A 788 32.77 -6.46 28.34
CA LEU A 788 32.24 -7.38 27.33
C LEU A 788 32.82 -8.80 27.47
N LYS A 789 33.52 -9.14 28.56
CA LYS A 789 34.18 -10.44 28.68
C LYS A 789 33.30 -11.50 29.29
#